data_AF-A0A957W5P1-F1
#
_entry.id   AF-A0A957W5P1-F1
#
_cell.length_a   1.000
_cell.length_b   1.000
_cell.length_c   1.000
_cell.angle_alpha   90.00
_cell.angle_beta   90.00
_cell.angle_gamma   90.00
#
_symmetry.space_group_name_H-M   'P 1'
#
loop_
_entity.id
_entity.type
_entity.pdbx_description
1 polymer ?
#
loop_
_entity_poly.entity_id
_entity_poly.type
_entity_poly.pdbx_seq_one_letter_code
_entity_poly.pdbx_strand_id
1 'polypeptide(L)'
;MKKYLLFICITLLFLVIAGVASAQESYTHPSEAFSLTEFGTLEDETDYGALFVADDAQVMVLFGETTVELSEEMIPSVVGPVLDGVQDFESYELLTDDAEIMDDGSMFVPFTYTPEGDYGVGEIYVTQADGVLYILILITADYDATYDAWVETVDSFTPGLPIESDELPLDEEEDEDLPVDETEDEEEVTNTTPSQTEGDVFSGFDPSVDGFSFYNYGDDIPATDLTPVELQRMFGDGVCASLANDECILTPPAQQWMEQINSYMSGGHCEGMAVLSALMYYDQVQPDDFGSSQVNDLVLDGNDPLQREIAYWWTTQATYPGSTLRVSESPTAVVNALMENFQEGQDATEWWALGFYKRDGSDGHAVTPIGVDDQGDGIVHILVYDNNYPDESRSVIVDTNTDTWQYEGSPNPEIESDLYDGDAETQSLELVAISPRLEQQECDFCSGDFAAEGELLNAAPRQSARQQSAESVDNPIWQDIQTRWALLIYGETDDFYQIWLLGKPDLLVIDDWGRRIGYDQGEFVNEIPGAATTNMRIFQQSTGLDKDKSPVLRIPVGLSFEVIADATLMEEAGSSDISIIGPGYYLDVSDMYLEPGDVESIAIYIDKSRHQLTYYTDYSESPDIELGLETDEADYAMMVRATELTGEEDAFDIGLDTDTNEFILNTSYNTEPSTYEIYVLQIDDEGERVFGASDVVMEPDNTAYIPFTEFDEDAAALRVDFDYENDGEIDEMFELPDVTDEIDFYAEENAGDEQLEEDDSNIEEDDGK
;
A
#
# COMPACT_ATOMS: atom_id res chain seq x y z
N MET A 1 -22.53 -76.44 -39.60
CA MET A 1 -22.94 -76.15 -38.21
C MET A 1 -21.79 -76.08 -37.20
N LYS A 2 -20.73 -76.90 -37.23
CA LYS A 2 -19.58 -76.73 -36.31
C LYS A 2 -18.56 -75.61 -36.65
N LYS A 3 -18.60 -75.02 -37.85
CA LYS A 3 -17.77 -73.84 -38.22
C LYS A 3 -18.44 -72.48 -37.97
N TYR A 4 -19.75 -72.45 -37.74
CA TYR A 4 -20.49 -71.22 -37.44
C TYR A 4 -20.51 -70.90 -35.93
N LEU A 5 -20.45 -71.92 -35.06
CA LEU A 5 -20.39 -71.71 -33.61
C LEU A 5 -19.03 -71.20 -33.12
N LEU A 6 -17.94 -71.58 -33.80
CA LEU A 6 -16.59 -71.13 -33.41
C LEU A 6 -16.31 -69.68 -33.82
N PHE A 7 -16.95 -69.20 -34.89
CA PHE A 7 -16.83 -67.80 -35.32
C PHE A 7 -17.61 -66.89 -34.37
N ILE A 8 -18.83 -67.28 -33.97
CA ILE A 8 -19.66 -66.52 -33.03
C ILE A 8 -19.02 -66.45 -31.62
N CYS A 9 -18.38 -67.52 -31.14
CA CYS A 9 -17.66 -67.45 -29.86
C CYS A 9 -16.39 -66.60 -29.89
N ILE A 10 -15.69 -66.47 -31.03
CA ILE A 10 -14.51 -65.60 -31.14
C ILE A 10 -14.94 -64.13 -31.31
N THR A 11 -16.05 -63.85 -31.99
CA THR A 11 -16.59 -62.49 -32.10
C THR A 11 -17.22 -62.00 -30.79
N LEU A 12 -17.85 -62.88 -29.99
CA LEU A 12 -18.34 -62.53 -28.65
C LEU A 12 -17.23 -62.43 -27.60
N LEU A 13 -16.09 -63.11 -27.78
CA LEU A 13 -14.93 -62.92 -26.89
C LEU A 13 -14.17 -61.61 -27.21
N PHE A 14 -14.27 -61.09 -28.44
CA PHE A 14 -13.74 -59.78 -28.79
C PHE A 14 -14.69 -58.62 -28.45
N LEU A 15 -16.02 -58.84 -28.43
CA LEU A 15 -16.99 -57.82 -28.02
C LEU A 15 -17.21 -57.72 -26.50
N VAL A 16 -16.69 -58.66 -25.70
CA VAL A 16 -16.68 -58.57 -24.22
C VAL A 16 -15.32 -58.04 -23.70
N ILE A 17 -14.37 -57.76 -24.59
CA ILE A 17 -13.08 -57.12 -24.25
C ILE A 17 -12.96 -55.72 -24.90
N ALA A 18 -14.01 -55.26 -25.59
CA ALA A 18 -14.10 -53.91 -26.17
C ALA A 18 -15.20 -53.05 -25.53
N GLY A 19 -15.56 -53.38 -24.28
CA GLY A 19 -16.10 -52.40 -23.34
C GLY A 19 -14.99 -52.14 -22.34
N VAL A 20 -13.98 -51.40 -22.77
CA VAL A 20 -13.12 -50.70 -21.82
C VAL A 20 -14.09 -49.70 -21.19
N ALA A 21 -14.60 -50.03 -20.01
CA ALA A 21 -14.84 -48.96 -19.06
C ALA A 21 -13.50 -48.24 -18.99
N SER A 22 -13.46 -47.01 -19.50
CA SER A 22 -12.34 -46.11 -19.23
C SER A 22 -12.17 -46.19 -17.72
N ALA A 23 -11.11 -46.86 -17.24
CA ALA A 23 -10.80 -46.77 -15.83
C ALA A 23 -10.29 -45.33 -15.70
N GLN A 24 -11.11 -44.49 -15.07
CA GLN A 24 -10.76 -43.12 -14.75
C GLN A 24 -9.40 -43.18 -14.03
N GLU A 25 -8.39 -42.53 -14.60
CA GLU A 25 -7.02 -42.65 -14.12
C GLU A 25 -6.89 -41.89 -12.79
N SER A 26 -6.02 -42.37 -11.91
CA SER A 26 -5.70 -41.65 -10.66
C SER A 26 -4.63 -40.62 -10.96
N TYR A 27 -4.89 -39.36 -10.63
CA TYR A 27 -3.95 -38.27 -10.72
C TYR A 27 -3.28 -38.02 -9.37
N THR A 28 -2.02 -37.59 -9.40
CA THR A 28 -1.29 -37.09 -8.23
C THR A 28 -0.50 -35.88 -8.70
N HIS A 29 -0.70 -34.75 -8.04
CA HIS A 29 -0.04 -33.50 -8.38
C HIS A 29 1.49 -33.66 -8.27
N PRO A 30 2.32 -33.03 -9.13
CA PRO A 30 3.77 -33.17 -9.09
C PRO A 30 4.41 -32.77 -7.76
N SER A 31 3.81 -31.80 -7.05
CA SER A 31 4.24 -31.39 -5.70
C SER A 31 3.86 -32.40 -4.60
N GLU A 32 3.15 -33.48 -4.97
CA GLU A 32 2.52 -34.44 -4.06
C GLU A 32 1.47 -33.84 -3.13
N ALA A 33 1.04 -32.59 -3.35
CA ALA A 33 0.07 -31.88 -2.50
C ALA A 33 -1.34 -32.49 -2.50
N PHE A 34 -1.76 -33.19 -3.57
CA PHE A 34 -3.02 -33.92 -3.57
C PHE A 34 -3.04 -35.07 -4.58
N SER A 35 -4.01 -35.97 -4.42
CA SER A 35 -4.35 -36.99 -5.40
C SER A 35 -5.87 -37.17 -5.51
N LEU A 36 -6.35 -37.54 -6.70
CA LEU A 36 -7.78 -37.72 -7.00
C LEU A 36 -7.99 -38.64 -8.21
N THR A 37 -9.24 -38.99 -8.48
CA THR A 37 -9.68 -39.65 -9.71
C THR A 37 -10.00 -38.58 -10.76
N GLU A 38 -9.32 -38.61 -11.91
CA GLU A 38 -9.36 -37.55 -12.93
C GLU A 38 -10.78 -37.24 -13.43
N PHE A 39 -11.17 -35.97 -13.46
CA PHE A 39 -12.43 -35.54 -14.07
C PHE A 39 -12.25 -35.30 -15.57
N GLY A 40 -12.50 -36.30 -16.42
CA GLY A 40 -12.26 -36.13 -17.86
C GLY A 40 -10.78 -36.18 -18.23
N THR A 41 -10.22 -35.12 -18.83
CA THR A 41 -8.80 -35.01 -19.19
C THR A 41 -8.12 -33.86 -18.47
N LEU A 42 -6.91 -34.10 -17.95
CA LEU A 42 -6.02 -33.02 -17.49
C LEU A 42 -5.64 -32.14 -18.69
N GLU A 43 -6.01 -30.87 -18.65
CA GLU A 43 -5.70 -29.89 -19.70
C GLU A 43 -4.54 -28.98 -19.27
N ASP A 44 -4.46 -28.58 -18.00
CA ASP A 44 -3.40 -27.71 -17.50
C ASP A 44 -2.98 -28.04 -16.06
N GLU A 45 -1.76 -27.66 -15.69
CA GLU A 45 -1.12 -27.94 -14.40
C GLU A 45 -0.16 -26.81 -14.04
N THR A 46 -0.24 -26.35 -12.79
CA THR A 46 0.57 -25.26 -12.23
C THR A 46 1.17 -25.64 -10.89
N ASP A 47 2.01 -24.79 -10.30
CA ASP A 47 2.65 -25.10 -9.02
C ASP A 47 1.64 -25.23 -7.85
N TYR A 48 0.44 -24.66 -7.99
CA TYR A 48 -0.60 -24.59 -6.95
C TYR A 48 -1.98 -25.11 -7.41
N GLY A 49 -2.06 -25.80 -8.56
CA GLY A 49 -3.34 -26.31 -9.03
C GLY A 49 -3.34 -27.05 -10.36
N ALA A 50 -4.48 -27.66 -10.69
CA ALA A 50 -4.70 -28.40 -11.93
C ALA A 50 -6.11 -28.20 -12.50
N LEU A 51 -6.21 -28.19 -13.84
CA LEU A 51 -7.45 -28.07 -14.59
C LEU A 51 -7.78 -29.39 -15.30
N PHE A 52 -8.99 -29.89 -15.06
CA PHE A 52 -9.53 -31.06 -15.72
C PHE A 52 -10.81 -30.71 -16.49
N VAL A 53 -10.94 -31.18 -17.74
CA VAL A 53 -12.07 -30.83 -18.63
C VAL A 53 -12.76 -32.09 -19.16
N ALA A 54 -14.09 -32.06 -19.21
CA ALA A 54 -14.94 -33.11 -19.76
C ALA A 54 -16.13 -32.52 -20.52
N ASP A 55 -16.21 -32.75 -21.84
CA ASP A 55 -17.29 -32.29 -22.73
C ASP A 55 -17.79 -30.84 -22.46
N ASP A 56 -18.82 -30.65 -21.61
CA ASP A 56 -19.43 -29.35 -21.25
C ASP A 56 -19.24 -29.00 -19.74
N ALA A 57 -18.18 -29.50 -19.11
CA ALA A 57 -17.85 -29.27 -17.71
C ALA A 57 -16.34 -29.25 -17.44
N GLN A 58 -15.94 -28.55 -16.38
CA GLN A 58 -14.56 -28.50 -15.91
C GLN A 58 -14.49 -28.57 -14.38
N VAL A 59 -13.42 -29.21 -13.89
CA VAL A 59 -13.04 -29.25 -12.48
C VAL A 59 -11.68 -28.60 -12.33
N MET A 60 -11.62 -27.57 -11.50
CA MET A 60 -10.38 -26.89 -11.13
C MET A 60 -10.03 -27.28 -9.71
N VAL A 61 -8.75 -27.57 -9.46
CA VAL A 61 -8.24 -27.88 -8.13
C VAL A 61 -7.17 -26.87 -7.80
N LEU A 62 -7.33 -26.16 -6.70
CA LEU A 62 -6.41 -25.18 -6.16
C LEU A 62 -5.97 -25.59 -4.75
N PHE A 63 -4.73 -25.31 -4.39
CA PHE A 63 -4.24 -25.50 -3.04
C PHE A 63 -3.22 -24.43 -2.64
N GLY A 64 -3.10 -24.20 -1.33
CA GLY A 64 -2.26 -23.12 -0.80
C GLY A 64 -2.07 -23.25 0.70
N GLU A 65 -0.88 -22.90 1.19
CA GLU A 65 -0.63 -22.83 2.62
C GLU A 65 -1.41 -21.65 3.23
N THR A 66 -1.95 -21.85 4.42
CA THR A 66 -2.67 -20.81 5.15
C THR A 66 -2.50 -20.99 6.66
N THR A 67 -2.43 -19.86 7.37
CA THR A 67 -2.45 -19.80 8.83
C THR A 67 -3.86 -19.72 9.40
N VAL A 68 -4.87 -19.48 8.55
CA VAL A 68 -6.26 -19.28 8.93
C VAL A 68 -6.98 -20.63 9.02
N GLU A 69 -7.75 -20.88 10.08
CA GLU A 69 -8.53 -22.12 10.26
C GLU A 69 -9.89 -22.04 9.54
N LEU A 70 -10.16 -23.00 8.66
CA LEU A 70 -11.40 -23.07 7.86
C LEU A 70 -12.66 -23.14 8.75
N SER A 71 -13.65 -22.29 8.48
CA SER A 71 -14.93 -22.24 9.17
C SER A 71 -16.07 -21.86 8.21
N GLU A 72 -17.32 -22.10 8.62
CA GLU A 72 -18.52 -21.77 7.83
C GLU A 72 -18.63 -20.27 7.54
N GLU A 73 -18.26 -19.42 8.50
CA GLU A 73 -18.32 -17.95 8.38
C GLU A 73 -17.34 -17.42 7.33
N MET A 74 -16.27 -18.17 7.03
CA MET A 74 -15.28 -17.78 6.03
C MET A 74 -15.62 -18.25 4.61
N ILE A 75 -16.71 -19.00 4.40
CA ILE A 75 -17.09 -19.46 3.06
C ILE A 75 -17.19 -18.29 2.07
N PRO A 76 -17.90 -17.17 2.38
CA PRO A 76 -17.97 -16.04 1.47
C PRO A 76 -16.59 -15.44 1.17
N SER A 77 -15.75 -15.23 2.20
CA SER A 77 -14.41 -14.64 2.07
C SER A 77 -13.40 -15.51 1.32
N VAL A 78 -13.55 -16.83 1.37
CA VAL A 78 -12.64 -17.77 0.71
C VAL A 78 -13.10 -18.08 -0.71
N VAL A 79 -14.41 -18.17 -0.94
CA VAL A 79 -15.00 -18.65 -2.20
C VAL A 79 -15.42 -17.50 -3.10
N GLY A 80 -16.05 -16.45 -2.55
CA GLY A 80 -16.50 -15.27 -3.29
C GLY A 80 -15.35 -14.64 -4.07
N PRO A 81 -14.26 -14.21 -3.41
CA PRO A 81 -13.11 -13.59 -4.07
C PRO A 81 -12.43 -14.42 -5.17
N VAL A 82 -12.60 -15.75 -5.17
CA VAL A 82 -12.08 -16.64 -6.23
C VAL A 82 -12.99 -16.65 -7.45
N LEU A 83 -14.30 -16.46 -7.27
CA LEU A 83 -15.28 -16.35 -8.36
C LEU A 83 -15.46 -14.89 -8.83
N ASP A 84 -15.19 -13.92 -7.96
CA ASP A 84 -15.09 -12.50 -8.28
C ASP A 84 -13.93 -12.27 -9.23
N GLY A 85 -14.22 -12.13 -10.51
CA GLY A 85 -13.10 -12.10 -11.47
C GLY A 85 -13.45 -12.69 -12.78
N VAL A 86 -14.18 -13.80 -12.70
CA VAL A 86 -14.24 -14.77 -13.76
C VAL A 86 -14.90 -14.19 -15.00
N GLN A 87 -14.10 -14.00 -16.04
CA GLN A 87 -14.53 -13.65 -17.37
C GLN A 87 -15.60 -14.65 -17.83
N ASP A 88 -16.61 -14.14 -18.54
CA ASP A 88 -17.83 -14.84 -18.96
C ASP A 88 -18.90 -15.05 -17.87
N PHE A 89 -18.66 -14.74 -16.59
CA PHE A 89 -19.75 -14.70 -15.61
C PHE A 89 -20.39 -13.31 -15.63
N GLU A 90 -21.52 -13.14 -16.31
CA GLU A 90 -22.28 -11.86 -16.25
C GLU A 90 -22.76 -11.57 -14.82
N SER A 91 -23.06 -12.63 -14.06
CA SER A 91 -23.37 -12.58 -12.64
C SER A 91 -23.15 -13.98 -12.03
N TYR A 92 -22.93 -14.05 -10.72
CA TYR A 92 -22.98 -15.30 -9.98
C TYR A 92 -23.68 -15.10 -8.63
N GLU A 93 -24.18 -16.19 -8.05
CA GLU A 93 -24.81 -16.20 -6.72
C GLU A 93 -24.31 -17.42 -5.94
N LEU A 94 -23.64 -17.18 -4.81
CA LEU A 94 -23.31 -18.22 -3.84
C LEU A 94 -24.54 -18.56 -3.01
N LEU A 95 -24.89 -19.85 -2.99
CA LEU A 95 -26.02 -20.35 -2.21
C LEU A 95 -25.52 -20.86 -0.86
N THR A 96 -24.96 -19.96 -0.04
CA THR A 96 -24.34 -20.29 1.25
C THR A 96 -25.34 -20.93 2.23
N ASP A 97 -26.60 -20.52 2.20
CA ASP A 97 -27.71 -21.13 2.96
C ASP A 97 -27.96 -22.61 2.61
N ASP A 98 -27.54 -23.03 1.40
CA ASP A 98 -27.65 -24.41 0.91
C ASP A 98 -26.32 -25.18 1.05
N ALA A 99 -25.29 -24.60 1.69
CA ALA A 99 -24.01 -25.28 1.89
C ALA A 99 -24.14 -26.51 2.82
N GLU A 100 -23.46 -27.60 2.47
CA GLU A 100 -23.40 -28.82 3.28
C GLU A 100 -22.06 -28.94 4.00
N ILE A 101 -22.09 -28.94 5.33
CA ILE A 101 -20.90 -29.11 6.18
C ILE A 101 -20.78 -30.56 6.65
N MET A 102 -19.64 -31.16 6.37
CA MET A 102 -19.33 -32.55 6.69
C MET A 102 -18.74 -32.70 8.11
N ASP A 103 -18.78 -33.91 8.67
CA ASP A 103 -18.28 -34.21 10.03
C ASP A 103 -16.76 -33.94 10.19
N ASP A 104 -16.01 -33.92 9.08
CA ASP A 104 -14.57 -33.65 9.04
C ASP A 104 -14.23 -32.17 8.80
N GLY A 105 -15.24 -31.29 8.73
CA GLY A 105 -15.08 -29.86 8.49
C GLY A 105 -14.99 -29.48 7.01
N SER A 106 -15.00 -30.44 6.09
CA SER A 106 -15.11 -30.15 4.65
C SER A 106 -16.52 -29.69 4.27
N MET A 107 -16.63 -28.87 3.22
CA MET A 107 -17.86 -28.17 2.87
C MET A 107 -18.16 -28.27 1.38
N PHE A 108 -19.44 -28.44 1.03
CA PHE A 108 -19.96 -28.31 -0.34
C PHE A 108 -20.76 -27.02 -0.44
N VAL A 109 -20.39 -26.14 -1.36
CA VAL A 109 -21.01 -24.81 -1.54
C VAL A 109 -21.57 -24.73 -2.96
N PRO A 110 -22.89 -24.81 -3.15
CA PRO A 110 -23.49 -24.66 -4.46
C PRO A 110 -23.48 -23.19 -4.89
N PHE A 111 -23.36 -22.96 -6.20
CA PHE A 111 -23.48 -21.62 -6.78
C PHE A 111 -24.12 -21.66 -8.17
N THR A 112 -24.65 -20.52 -8.59
CA THR A 112 -25.20 -20.33 -9.94
C THR A 112 -24.43 -19.23 -10.66
N TYR A 113 -24.33 -19.32 -11.98
CA TYR A 113 -23.64 -18.33 -12.80
C TYR A 113 -24.31 -18.16 -14.16
N THR A 114 -24.16 -16.99 -14.78
CA THR A 114 -24.78 -16.66 -16.07
C THR A 114 -23.72 -16.49 -17.16
N PRO A 115 -23.40 -17.53 -17.96
CA PRO A 115 -22.50 -17.39 -19.10
C PRO A 115 -23.19 -16.84 -20.34
N GLU A 116 -22.79 -15.65 -20.82
CA GLU A 116 -23.31 -15.02 -22.05
C GLU A 116 -24.87 -15.01 -22.14
N GLY A 117 -25.55 -14.91 -20.99
CA GLY A 117 -27.02 -14.95 -20.87
C GLY A 117 -27.69 -16.33 -20.79
N ASP A 118 -26.93 -17.43 -20.80
CA ASP A 118 -27.42 -18.78 -20.46
C ASP A 118 -27.25 -19.08 -18.96
N TYR A 119 -27.92 -20.10 -18.41
CA TYR A 119 -27.86 -20.43 -16.98
C TYR A 119 -26.95 -21.64 -16.71
N GLY A 120 -25.95 -21.45 -15.86
CA GLY A 120 -25.01 -22.49 -15.40
C GLY A 120 -25.18 -22.82 -13.92
N VAL A 121 -24.70 -24.01 -13.53
CA VAL A 121 -24.66 -24.44 -12.13
C VAL A 121 -23.25 -24.91 -11.80
N GLY A 122 -22.77 -24.55 -10.62
CA GLY A 122 -21.50 -25.03 -10.10
C GLY A 122 -21.61 -25.50 -8.65
N GLU A 123 -20.57 -26.18 -8.19
CA GLU A 123 -20.44 -26.62 -6.81
C GLU A 123 -18.97 -26.59 -6.41
N ILE A 124 -18.71 -26.18 -5.19
CA ILE A 124 -17.36 -26.01 -4.67
C ILE A 124 -17.18 -26.93 -3.47
N TYR A 125 -16.13 -27.75 -3.51
CA TYR A 125 -15.70 -28.55 -2.37
C TYR A 125 -14.47 -27.89 -1.72
N VAL A 126 -14.61 -27.46 -0.48
CA VAL A 126 -13.55 -26.80 0.29
C VAL A 126 -13.14 -27.72 1.44
N THR A 127 -11.83 -27.90 1.63
CA THR A 127 -11.29 -28.68 2.76
C THR A 127 -9.92 -28.16 3.17
N GLN A 128 -9.53 -28.43 4.41
CA GLN A 128 -8.24 -28.02 4.95
C GLN A 128 -7.55 -29.21 5.62
N ALA A 129 -6.26 -29.38 5.38
CA ALA A 129 -5.44 -30.40 6.02
C ALA A 129 -4.01 -29.91 6.24
N ASP A 130 -3.50 -30.08 7.46
CA ASP A 130 -2.12 -29.76 7.85
C ASP A 130 -1.65 -28.34 7.46
N GLY A 131 -2.54 -27.34 7.61
CA GLY A 131 -2.25 -25.94 7.27
C GLY A 131 -2.36 -25.62 5.77
N VAL A 132 -2.84 -26.55 4.94
CA VAL A 132 -3.09 -26.33 3.51
C VAL A 132 -4.59 -26.30 3.26
N LEU A 133 -5.05 -25.24 2.61
CA LEU A 133 -6.40 -25.10 2.10
C LEU A 133 -6.49 -25.67 0.69
N TYR A 134 -7.56 -26.40 0.41
CA TYR A 134 -7.85 -27.00 -0.89
C TYR A 134 -9.24 -26.58 -1.35
N ILE A 135 -9.34 -26.13 -2.60
CA ILE A 135 -10.61 -25.79 -3.24
C ILE A 135 -10.73 -26.58 -4.54
N LEU A 136 -11.83 -27.30 -4.69
CA LEU A 136 -12.22 -27.95 -5.92
C LEU A 136 -13.48 -27.26 -6.45
N ILE A 137 -13.44 -26.74 -7.68
CA ILE A 137 -14.55 -25.99 -8.28
C ILE A 137 -15.05 -26.76 -9.50
N LEU A 138 -16.32 -27.17 -9.47
CA LEU A 138 -17.05 -27.70 -10.62
C LEU A 138 -17.80 -26.57 -11.33
N ILE A 139 -17.57 -26.41 -12.63
CA ILE A 139 -18.37 -25.56 -13.52
C ILE A 139 -19.00 -26.46 -14.59
N THR A 140 -20.32 -26.43 -14.73
CA THR A 140 -21.05 -27.28 -15.68
C THR A 140 -22.34 -26.61 -16.20
N ALA A 141 -22.73 -26.93 -17.43
CA ALA A 141 -24.04 -26.56 -17.98
C ALA A 141 -25.14 -27.61 -17.70
N ASP A 142 -24.76 -28.84 -17.29
CA ASP A 142 -25.68 -29.95 -16.98
C ASP A 142 -25.22 -30.70 -15.74
N TYR A 143 -25.57 -30.14 -14.57
CA TYR A 143 -25.17 -30.69 -13.27
C TYR A 143 -25.65 -32.14 -13.06
N ASP A 144 -26.87 -32.48 -13.49
CA ASP A 144 -27.42 -33.83 -13.38
C ASP A 144 -26.59 -34.85 -14.18
N ALA A 145 -26.04 -34.45 -15.33
CA ALA A 145 -25.18 -35.31 -16.15
C ALA A 145 -23.77 -35.49 -15.57
N THR A 146 -23.25 -34.49 -14.84
CA THR A 146 -21.89 -34.49 -14.31
C THR A 146 -21.78 -34.95 -12.85
N TYR A 147 -22.88 -34.95 -12.11
CA TYR A 147 -22.92 -35.24 -10.67
C TYR A 147 -22.19 -36.53 -10.26
N ASP A 148 -22.45 -37.65 -10.93
CA ASP A 148 -21.84 -38.94 -10.58
C ASP A 148 -20.30 -38.89 -10.71
N ALA A 149 -19.78 -38.18 -11.72
CA ALA A 149 -18.34 -38.04 -11.94
C ALA A 149 -17.70 -37.06 -10.96
N TRP A 150 -18.39 -35.96 -10.64
CA TRP A 150 -17.97 -34.99 -9.63
C TRP A 150 -17.83 -35.64 -8.25
N VAL A 151 -18.86 -36.36 -7.80
CA VAL A 151 -18.83 -37.08 -6.52
C VAL A 151 -17.71 -38.11 -6.49
N GLU A 152 -17.46 -38.84 -7.59
CA GLU A 152 -16.33 -39.79 -7.65
C GLU A 152 -14.97 -39.09 -7.53
N THR A 153 -14.81 -37.93 -8.16
CA THR A 153 -13.60 -37.10 -8.04
C THR A 153 -13.40 -36.63 -6.59
N VAL A 154 -14.42 -36.04 -5.95
CA VAL A 154 -14.34 -35.54 -4.57
C VAL A 154 -14.17 -36.67 -3.54
N ASP A 155 -14.93 -37.77 -3.65
CA ASP A 155 -14.80 -38.93 -2.73
C ASP A 155 -13.41 -39.58 -2.77
N SER A 156 -12.69 -39.41 -3.89
CA SER A 156 -11.34 -39.91 -4.07
C SER A 156 -10.25 -38.88 -3.73
N PHE A 157 -10.63 -37.62 -3.50
CA PHE A 157 -9.70 -36.56 -3.17
C PHE A 157 -8.98 -36.87 -1.87
N THR A 158 -7.65 -36.83 -1.92
CA THR A 158 -6.79 -37.07 -0.77
C THR A 158 -5.75 -35.96 -0.69
N PRO A 159 -5.79 -35.10 0.33
CA PRO A 159 -4.72 -34.18 0.65
C PRO A 159 -3.40 -34.93 0.84
N GLY A 160 -2.33 -34.37 0.29
CA GLY A 160 -0.97 -34.84 0.46
C GLY A 160 -0.19 -33.96 1.43
N LEU A 161 1.04 -34.37 1.76
CA LEU A 161 1.95 -33.53 2.53
C LEU A 161 2.80 -32.73 1.53
N PRO A 162 2.74 -31.39 1.49
CA PRO A 162 3.65 -30.63 0.68
C PRO A 162 5.10 -30.92 1.10
N ILE A 163 5.98 -31.09 0.11
CA ILE A 163 7.42 -31.21 0.36
C ILE A 163 7.90 -29.80 0.72
N GLU A 164 8.42 -29.61 1.95
CA GLU A 164 9.15 -28.38 2.33
C GLU A 164 10.15 -28.04 1.22
N SER A 165 10.00 -26.87 0.61
CA SER A 165 10.91 -26.39 -0.42
C SER A 165 12.28 -26.09 0.21
N ASP A 166 13.16 -27.09 0.14
CA ASP A 166 14.61 -27.07 0.38
C ASP A 166 15.13 -25.99 1.37
N GLU A 167 15.20 -26.36 2.65
CA GLU A 167 16.26 -25.84 3.52
C GLU A 167 17.62 -26.06 2.83
N LEU A 168 18.26 -24.98 2.41
CA LEU A 168 19.67 -24.98 2.08
C LEU A 168 20.43 -25.53 3.30
N PRO A 169 21.21 -26.62 3.18
CA PRO A 169 21.94 -27.15 4.32
C PRO A 169 23.02 -26.14 4.71
N LEU A 170 22.81 -25.50 5.86
CA LEU A 170 23.85 -24.78 6.59
C LEU A 170 24.91 -25.81 7.00
N ASP A 171 26.09 -25.70 6.42
CA ASP A 171 27.28 -26.43 6.83
C ASP A 171 27.62 -26.03 8.27
N GLU A 172 27.22 -26.85 9.25
CA GLU A 172 27.75 -26.80 10.61
C GLU A 172 29.21 -27.30 10.60
N GLU A 173 30.17 -26.37 10.55
CA GLU A 173 31.54 -26.68 10.97
C GLU A 173 31.69 -26.43 12.49
N GLU A 174 31.90 -27.54 13.22
CA GLU A 174 32.39 -27.57 14.60
C GLU A 174 33.77 -26.91 14.69
N ASP A 175 33.92 -25.81 15.42
CA ASP A 175 35.23 -25.29 15.82
C ASP A 175 35.50 -25.50 17.32
N GLU A 176 36.63 -26.18 17.56
CA GLU A 176 37.13 -26.63 18.86
C GLU A 176 37.73 -25.50 19.71
N ASP A 177 37.43 -25.54 21.01
CA ASP A 177 38.10 -24.87 22.14
C ASP A 177 39.61 -24.60 21.97
N LEU A 178 40.08 -23.35 22.17
CA LEU A 178 41.40 -23.04 22.76
C LEU A 178 41.43 -21.65 23.45
N PRO A 179 42.35 -21.42 24.42
CA PRO A 179 42.02 -20.73 25.68
C PRO A 179 42.40 -19.24 25.76
N VAL A 180 41.66 -18.58 26.65
CA VAL A 180 41.85 -17.23 27.23
C VAL A 180 43.23 -17.08 27.90
N ASP A 181 43.95 -16.02 27.54
CA ASP A 181 45.08 -15.47 28.32
C ASP A 181 44.78 -14.00 28.63
N GLU A 182 44.50 -13.73 29.91
CA GLU A 182 44.33 -12.39 30.47
C GLU A 182 45.69 -11.76 30.73
N THR A 183 45.94 -10.57 30.19
CA THR A 183 46.80 -9.58 30.86
C THR A 183 46.31 -8.16 30.59
N GLU A 184 45.82 -7.52 31.64
CA GLU A 184 45.71 -6.07 31.80
C GLU A 184 47.09 -5.41 31.66
N ASP A 185 47.16 -4.25 31.01
CA ASP A 185 48.08 -3.17 31.39
C ASP A 185 47.54 -1.82 30.85
N GLU A 186 47.20 -0.93 31.77
CA GLU A 186 46.85 0.47 31.55
C GLU A 186 48.12 1.29 31.18
N GLU A 187 48.10 2.10 30.11
CA GLU A 187 48.91 3.33 30.06
C GLU A 187 48.17 4.50 29.35
N GLU A 188 48.13 5.64 30.05
CA GLU A 188 47.73 6.96 29.54
C GLU A 188 48.57 7.39 28.33
N VAL A 189 47.93 7.98 27.29
CA VAL A 189 48.63 8.84 26.35
C VAL A 189 47.89 10.16 26.13
N THR A 190 48.69 11.22 26.24
CA THR A 190 48.36 12.62 26.14
C THR A 190 48.18 13.10 24.70
N ASN A 191 47.09 13.83 24.49
CA ASN A 191 46.79 14.84 23.48
C ASN A 191 47.96 15.34 22.58
N THR A 192 47.93 14.99 21.28
CA THR A 192 48.53 15.77 20.19
C THR A 192 47.77 15.58 18.86
N THR A 193 47.32 16.71 18.29
CA THR A 193 46.87 17.00 16.91
C THR A 193 47.15 15.93 15.83
N PRO A 194 46.18 15.58 14.95
CA PRO A 194 46.32 14.47 14.00
C PRO A 194 47.39 14.73 12.93
N SER A 195 48.19 13.71 12.69
CA SER A 195 49.03 13.55 11.51
C SER A 195 48.38 12.45 10.70
N GLN A 196 47.93 12.76 9.48
CA GLN A 196 47.28 11.80 8.56
C GLN A 196 47.94 10.42 8.65
N THR A 197 47.15 9.44 9.05
CA THR A 197 47.55 8.05 9.22
C THR A 197 47.36 7.30 7.91
N GLU A 198 48.02 6.15 7.76
CA GLU A 198 47.90 5.29 6.58
C GLU A 198 46.55 4.55 6.67
N GLY A 199 45.44 5.25 6.41
CA GLY A 199 44.06 4.75 6.58
C GLY A 199 42.97 5.80 6.30
N ASP A 200 43.27 7.09 6.52
CA ASP A 200 42.29 8.17 6.38
C ASP A 200 41.95 8.46 4.90
N VAL A 201 40.66 8.62 4.58
CA VAL A 201 40.17 8.96 3.23
C VAL A 201 39.09 10.04 3.33
N PHE A 202 39.20 11.11 2.57
CA PHE A 202 38.27 12.26 2.62
C PHE A 202 37.74 12.61 1.23
N SER A 203 36.48 12.99 1.14
CA SER A 203 35.83 13.44 -0.10
C SER A 203 36.43 14.76 -0.61
N GLY A 204 36.81 15.65 0.31
CA GLY A 204 37.18 17.05 0.04
C GLY A 204 36.08 18.07 0.31
N PHE A 205 34.87 17.62 0.67
CA PHE A 205 33.73 18.46 1.07
C PHE A 205 34.08 19.28 2.32
N ASP A 206 33.88 20.59 2.28
CA ASP A 206 34.05 21.52 3.39
C ASP A 206 32.68 22.06 3.83
N PRO A 207 32.19 21.71 5.04
CA PRO A 207 30.90 22.16 5.55
C PRO A 207 30.67 23.68 5.49
N SER A 208 31.73 24.49 5.59
CA SER A 208 31.65 25.96 5.55
C SER A 208 31.58 26.56 4.14
N VAL A 209 31.63 25.73 3.11
CA VAL A 209 31.62 26.13 1.69
C VAL A 209 30.57 25.35 0.91
N ASP A 210 30.57 24.02 1.09
CA ASP A 210 29.80 23.05 0.33
C ASP A 210 28.50 22.64 1.05
N GLY A 211 28.37 22.94 2.36
CA GLY A 211 27.16 22.72 3.14
C GLY A 211 26.24 23.95 3.20
N PHE A 212 24.94 23.74 3.40
CA PHE A 212 24.00 24.82 3.68
C PHE A 212 24.33 25.51 5.01
N SER A 213 24.14 26.84 5.06
CA SER A 213 24.39 27.65 6.26
C SER A 213 23.19 27.73 7.22
N PHE A 214 22.07 27.11 6.87
CA PHE A 214 20.86 27.03 7.70
C PHE A 214 20.67 25.59 8.18
N TYR A 215 20.02 25.46 9.34
CA TYR A 215 19.76 24.16 9.94
C TYR A 215 18.55 23.49 9.26
N ASN A 216 18.45 22.17 9.39
CA ASN A 216 17.26 21.40 9.05
C ASN A 216 15.98 22.04 9.59
N TYR A 217 14.90 22.01 8.83
CA TYR A 217 13.65 22.68 9.18
C TYR A 217 12.47 21.75 8.98
N GLY A 218 11.40 22.00 9.74
CA GLY A 218 10.08 21.43 9.52
C GLY A 218 9.07 22.57 9.35
N ASP A 219 7.87 22.36 9.88
CA ASP A 219 6.77 23.36 9.82
C ASP A 219 7.01 24.60 10.69
N ASP A 220 8.14 24.67 11.41
CA ASP A 220 8.54 25.88 12.11
C ASP A 220 8.89 27.03 11.16
N ILE A 221 9.06 26.73 9.87
CA ILE A 221 9.30 27.69 8.78
C ILE A 221 8.22 27.50 7.70
N PRO A 222 7.58 28.58 7.22
CA PRO A 222 6.68 28.50 6.07
C PRO A 222 7.48 28.28 4.78
N ALA A 223 7.85 27.03 4.51
CA ALA A 223 8.51 26.60 3.28
C ALA A 223 7.47 26.11 2.26
N THR A 224 7.81 26.22 0.98
CA THR A 224 7.06 25.58 -0.11
C THR A 224 7.73 24.26 -0.43
N ASP A 225 7.03 23.16 -0.15
CA ASP A 225 7.54 21.79 -0.35
C ASP A 225 7.23 21.29 -1.76
N LEU A 226 6.65 20.10 -1.95
CA LEU A 226 6.31 19.64 -3.29
C LEU A 226 5.18 20.46 -3.89
N THR A 227 5.28 20.68 -5.20
CA THR A 227 4.22 21.25 -6.05
C THR A 227 4.00 20.32 -7.25
N PRO A 228 2.93 20.51 -8.06
CA PRO A 228 2.70 19.72 -9.27
C PRO A 228 3.89 19.59 -10.22
N VAL A 229 4.75 20.62 -10.27
CA VAL A 229 5.98 20.63 -11.09
C VAL A 229 7.00 19.58 -10.61
N GLU A 230 7.15 19.39 -9.30
CA GLU A 230 8.08 18.40 -8.75
C GLU A 230 7.56 16.99 -9.01
N LEU A 231 6.26 16.75 -8.86
CA LEU A 231 5.63 15.47 -9.19
C LEU A 231 5.78 15.14 -10.68
N GLN A 232 5.47 16.09 -11.56
CA GLN A 232 5.65 15.91 -13.01
C GLN A 232 7.11 15.62 -13.37
N ARG A 233 8.08 16.27 -12.71
CA ARG A 233 9.51 15.97 -12.91
C ARG A 233 9.87 14.56 -12.42
N MET A 234 9.31 14.15 -11.28
CA MET A 234 9.64 12.90 -10.61
C MET A 234 9.11 11.68 -11.35
N PHE A 235 7.82 11.73 -11.71
CA PHE A 235 7.05 10.61 -12.23
C PHE A 235 6.76 10.73 -13.73
N GLY A 236 6.85 11.92 -14.32
CA GLY A 236 6.51 12.21 -15.72
C GLY A 236 5.07 12.69 -15.88
N ASP A 237 4.59 12.76 -17.12
CA ASP A 237 3.28 13.35 -17.44
C ASP A 237 2.08 12.52 -16.95
N GLY A 238 2.28 11.28 -16.51
CA GLY A 238 1.21 10.40 -16.04
C GLY A 238 0.54 10.86 -14.73
N VAL A 239 1.13 11.80 -14.01
CA VAL A 239 0.53 12.43 -12.82
C VAL A 239 -0.33 13.64 -13.15
N CYS A 240 -0.42 14.04 -14.42
CA CYS A 240 -1.17 15.21 -14.86
C CYS A 240 -2.48 14.78 -15.50
N ALA A 241 -3.61 15.09 -14.86
CA ALA A 241 -4.95 14.98 -15.46
C ALA A 241 -5.06 15.85 -16.72
N SER A 242 -4.43 17.04 -16.66
CA SER A 242 -4.48 18.04 -17.72
C SER A 242 -3.17 18.82 -17.80
N LEU A 243 -2.81 19.21 -19.03
CA LEU A 243 -1.70 20.13 -19.31
C LEU A 243 -2.23 21.49 -19.78
N ALA A 244 -3.26 21.99 -19.11
CA ALA A 244 -3.86 23.28 -19.41
C ALA A 244 -2.80 24.39 -19.33
N ASN A 245 -2.63 25.15 -20.43
CA ASN A 245 -1.64 26.23 -20.54
C ASN A 245 -0.16 25.82 -20.32
N ASP A 246 0.21 24.56 -20.60
CA ASP A 246 1.53 23.99 -20.30
C ASP A 246 1.83 23.89 -18.78
N GLU A 247 0.80 23.95 -17.91
CA GLU A 247 0.86 23.72 -16.47
C GLU A 247 0.18 22.38 -16.15
N CYS A 248 0.83 21.55 -15.33
CA CYS A 248 0.29 20.26 -14.88
C CYS A 248 -0.76 20.49 -13.79
N ILE A 249 -2.00 20.13 -14.09
CA ILE A 249 -3.04 19.92 -13.08
C ILE A 249 -2.96 18.44 -12.71
N LEU A 250 -2.74 18.15 -11.43
CA LEU A 250 -2.52 16.78 -10.98
C LEU A 250 -3.78 15.93 -11.13
N THR A 251 -3.59 14.65 -11.41
CA THR A 251 -4.63 13.64 -11.19
C THR A 251 -5.00 13.63 -9.70
N PRO A 252 -6.26 13.37 -9.33
CA PRO A 252 -6.68 13.30 -7.93
C PRO A 252 -5.78 12.42 -7.03
N PRO A 253 -5.40 11.18 -7.39
CA PRO A 253 -4.48 10.37 -6.56
C PRO A 253 -3.07 10.98 -6.44
N ALA A 254 -2.59 11.72 -7.44
CA ALA A 254 -1.30 12.41 -7.38
C ALA A 254 -1.34 13.63 -6.46
N GLN A 255 -2.46 14.36 -6.44
CA GLN A 255 -2.69 15.46 -5.50
C GLN A 255 -2.66 14.92 -4.06
N GLN A 256 -3.45 13.88 -3.76
CA GLN A 256 -3.47 13.26 -2.44
C GLN A 256 -2.08 12.75 -2.02
N TRP A 257 -1.36 12.09 -2.94
CA TRP A 257 -0.01 11.59 -2.64
C TRP A 257 0.98 12.72 -2.33
N MET A 258 0.88 13.85 -3.04
CA MET A 258 1.70 15.04 -2.78
C MET A 258 1.42 15.61 -1.38
N GLU A 259 0.16 15.74 -1.01
CA GLU A 259 -0.27 16.23 0.31
C GLU A 259 0.25 15.34 1.42
N GLN A 260 0.08 14.01 1.30
CA GLN A 260 0.59 13.06 2.29
C GLN A 260 2.12 13.14 2.42
N ILE A 261 2.85 13.27 1.32
CA ILE A 261 4.31 13.42 1.38
C ILE A 261 4.74 14.74 2.01
N ASN A 262 4.09 15.86 1.68
CA ASN A 262 4.37 17.15 2.29
C ASN A 262 4.06 17.12 3.81
N SER A 263 2.92 16.56 4.20
CA SER A 263 2.54 16.34 5.60
C SER A 263 3.53 15.45 6.34
N TYR A 264 4.12 14.44 5.68
CA TYR A 264 5.18 13.63 6.28
C TYR A 264 6.50 14.40 6.43
N MET A 265 6.80 15.31 5.51
CA MET A 265 8.01 16.13 5.48
C MET A 265 8.10 17.17 6.59
N SER A 266 6.96 17.52 7.20
CA SER A 266 6.89 18.45 8.34
C SER A 266 7.80 18.11 9.51
N GLY A 267 8.14 16.82 9.70
CA GLY A 267 9.05 16.35 10.74
C GLY A 267 10.52 16.74 10.52
N GLY A 268 10.89 17.13 9.30
CA GLY A 268 12.23 17.59 8.97
C GLY A 268 12.69 17.25 7.55
N HIS A 269 13.45 18.16 6.96
CA HIS A 269 13.99 18.08 5.60
C HIS A 269 15.42 17.49 5.49
N CYS A 270 15.92 16.81 6.52
CA CYS A 270 17.33 16.40 6.62
C CYS A 270 17.80 15.50 5.45
N GLU A 271 16.95 14.57 5.00
CA GLU A 271 17.25 13.71 3.84
C GLU A 271 17.46 14.54 2.58
N GLY A 272 16.55 15.47 2.29
CA GLY A 272 16.64 16.37 1.14
C GLY A 272 17.91 17.21 1.18
N MET A 273 18.25 17.76 2.35
CA MET A 273 19.48 18.54 2.53
C MET A 273 20.75 17.70 2.40
N ALA A 274 20.76 16.47 2.92
CA ALA A 274 21.90 15.57 2.84
C ALA A 274 22.18 15.16 1.39
N VAL A 275 21.13 14.83 0.64
CA VAL A 275 21.21 14.44 -0.78
C VAL A 275 21.58 15.63 -1.65
N LEU A 276 20.90 16.78 -1.50
CA LEU A 276 21.13 17.94 -2.35
C LEU A 276 22.53 18.54 -2.16
N SER A 277 23.04 18.60 -0.93
CA SER A 277 24.41 19.08 -0.67
C SER A 277 25.47 18.17 -1.30
N ALA A 278 25.27 16.85 -1.27
CA ALA A 278 26.13 15.90 -1.99
C ALA A 278 26.07 16.12 -3.52
N LEU A 279 24.86 16.24 -4.08
CA LEU A 279 24.66 16.48 -5.51
C LEU A 279 25.30 17.81 -5.98
N MET A 280 25.23 18.86 -5.17
CA MET A 280 25.89 20.13 -5.45
C MET A 280 27.42 20.01 -5.40
N TYR A 281 27.95 19.28 -4.41
CA TYR A 281 29.39 19.07 -4.28
C TYR A 281 30.01 18.28 -5.45
N TYR A 282 29.28 17.30 -5.97
CA TYR A 282 29.70 16.48 -7.12
C TYR A 282 29.23 17.05 -8.49
N ASP A 283 28.90 18.34 -8.54
CA ASP A 283 28.52 19.08 -9.75
C ASP A 283 27.30 18.50 -10.51
N GLN A 284 26.44 17.70 -9.85
CA GLN A 284 25.21 17.16 -10.45
C GLN A 284 24.07 18.18 -10.45
N VAL A 285 24.03 19.04 -9.44
CA VAL A 285 23.09 20.17 -9.32
C VAL A 285 23.90 21.46 -9.13
N GLN A 286 23.48 22.56 -9.76
CA GLN A 286 24.25 23.82 -9.71
C GLN A 286 23.61 24.79 -8.70
N PRO A 287 24.34 25.29 -7.69
CA PRO A 287 23.77 26.21 -6.70
C PRO A 287 23.34 27.55 -7.31
N ASP A 288 23.92 27.94 -8.47
CA ASP A 288 23.56 29.16 -9.20
C ASP A 288 22.08 29.18 -9.61
N ASP A 289 21.46 28.01 -9.80
CA ASP A 289 20.04 27.88 -10.13
C ASP A 289 19.14 28.35 -8.96
N PHE A 290 19.69 28.38 -7.74
CA PHE A 290 19.03 28.80 -6.50
C PHE A 290 19.54 30.14 -5.96
N GLY A 291 20.36 30.87 -6.75
CA GLY A 291 20.69 32.27 -6.49
C GLY A 291 22.10 32.55 -5.95
N SER A 292 22.96 31.54 -5.78
CA SER A 292 24.36 31.75 -5.38
C SER A 292 25.32 30.73 -5.99
N SER A 293 26.58 31.11 -6.22
CA SER A 293 27.60 30.20 -6.75
C SER A 293 28.23 29.27 -5.70
N GLN A 294 27.89 29.44 -4.42
CA GLN A 294 28.36 28.61 -3.31
C GLN A 294 27.15 28.16 -2.49
N VAL A 295 27.13 26.89 -2.08
CA VAL A 295 26.03 26.28 -1.32
C VAL A 295 25.82 27.01 0.01
N ASN A 296 26.90 27.32 0.72
CA ASN A 296 26.84 28.03 2.01
C ASN A 296 26.28 29.47 1.91
N ASP A 297 26.32 30.09 0.73
CA ASP A 297 25.77 31.43 0.52
C ASP A 297 24.27 31.40 0.14
N LEU A 298 23.66 30.22 -0.02
CA LEU A 298 22.23 30.07 -0.30
C LEU A 298 21.39 30.44 0.91
N VAL A 299 20.26 31.11 0.66
CA VAL A 299 19.31 31.51 1.69
C VAL A 299 18.00 30.76 1.47
N LEU A 300 17.45 30.17 2.54
CA LEU A 300 16.19 29.44 2.51
C LEU A 300 14.97 30.38 2.42
N ASP A 301 14.95 31.44 3.24
CA ASP A 301 13.84 32.39 3.33
C ASP A 301 13.57 33.10 1.99
N GLY A 302 12.35 32.95 1.46
CA GLY A 302 11.91 33.51 0.18
C GLY A 302 12.60 32.91 -1.05
N ASN A 303 13.09 31.67 -0.95
CA ASN A 303 13.74 30.95 -2.04
C ASN A 303 12.98 29.67 -2.39
N ASP A 304 11.74 29.83 -2.87
CA ASP A 304 10.83 28.74 -3.22
C ASP A 304 11.49 27.67 -4.12
N PRO A 305 12.30 28.01 -5.14
CA PRO A 305 13.00 27.00 -5.94
C PRO A 305 13.93 26.11 -5.13
N LEU A 306 14.62 26.65 -4.11
CA LEU A 306 15.50 25.87 -3.24
C LEU A 306 14.70 24.99 -2.29
N GLN A 307 13.63 25.52 -1.69
CA GLN A 307 12.75 24.79 -0.78
C GLN A 307 12.16 23.56 -1.48
N ARG A 308 11.59 23.76 -2.67
CA ARG A 308 11.04 22.71 -3.52
C ARG A 308 12.07 21.69 -3.98
N GLU A 309 13.31 22.12 -4.27
CA GLU A 309 14.39 21.18 -4.63
C GLU A 309 14.80 20.32 -3.43
N ILE A 310 14.88 20.90 -2.22
CA ILE A 310 15.14 20.12 -0.99
C ILE A 310 14.01 19.10 -0.79
N ALA A 311 12.75 19.52 -0.93
CA ALA A 311 11.59 18.65 -0.83
C ALA A 311 11.63 17.51 -1.87
N TYR A 312 11.91 17.81 -3.13
CA TYR A 312 12.08 16.80 -4.19
C TYR A 312 13.08 15.71 -3.78
N TRP A 313 14.26 16.08 -3.29
CA TRP A 313 15.28 15.09 -2.91
C TRP A 313 14.92 14.35 -1.61
N TRP A 314 14.22 14.98 -0.68
CA TRP A 314 13.67 14.31 0.49
C TRP A 314 12.72 13.19 0.07
N THR A 315 11.81 13.48 -0.86
CA THR A 315 10.77 12.56 -1.33
C THR A 315 11.33 11.31 -2.02
N THR A 316 12.51 11.38 -2.63
CA THR A 316 13.12 10.20 -3.28
C THR A 316 13.43 9.03 -2.33
N GLN A 317 13.37 9.23 -1.02
CA GLN A 317 13.45 8.13 -0.05
C GLN A 317 12.17 7.28 0.02
N ALA A 318 11.04 7.80 -0.47
CA ALA A 318 9.74 7.16 -0.52
C ALA A 318 9.45 6.50 -1.88
N THR A 319 10.36 6.62 -2.86
CA THR A 319 10.14 6.18 -4.24
C THR A 319 11.10 5.09 -4.70
N TYR A 320 10.73 4.40 -5.77
CA TYR A 320 11.59 3.51 -6.54
C TYR A 320 12.09 4.22 -7.82
N PRO A 321 13.35 4.05 -8.25
CA PRO A 321 14.41 3.27 -7.61
C PRO A 321 15.19 4.02 -6.51
N GLY A 322 14.81 5.25 -6.18
CA GLY A 322 15.55 6.15 -5.28
C GLY A 322 15.94 5.55 -3.92
N SER A 323 15.08 4.70 -3.35
CA SER A 323 15.28 4.12 -2.02
C SER A 323 15.91 2.70 -2.01
N THR A 324 16.32 2.16 -3.16
CA THR A 324 16.54 0.70 -3.32
C THR A 324 17.93 0.18 -2.98
N LEU A 325 19.00 0.95 -3.22
CA LEU A 325 20.37 0.51 -3.02
C LEU A 325 20.92 1.02 -1.68
N ARG A 326 21.20 0.08 -0.77
CA ARG A 326 21.62 0.37 0.61
C ARG A 326 22.79 -0.49 1.07
N VAL A 327 23.51 0.00 2.07
CA VAL A 327 24.49 -0.76 2.86
C VAL A 327 24.12 -0.58 4.33
N SER A 328 23.63 -1.64 4.97
CA SER A 328 23.13 -1.60 6.35
C SER A 328 23.45 -2.88 7.14
N GLU A 329 24.26 -3.78 6.58
CA GLU A 329 24.53 -5.10 7.15
C GLU A 329 25.33 -5.02 8.47
N SER A 330 26.24 -4.05 8.59
CA SER A 330 26.93 -3.73 9.84
C SER A 330 27.59 -2.34 9.79
N PRO A 331 27.92 -1.75 10.96
CA PRO A 331 28.71 -0.51 10.99
C PRO A 331 30.05 -0.61 10.26
N THR A 332 30.71 -1.77 10.30
CA THR A 332 31.95 -2.01 9.54
C THR A 332 31.69 -2.04 8.02
N ALA A 333 30.57 -2.60 7.56
CA ALA A 333 30.21 -2.59 6.14
C ALA A 333 30.01 -1.15 5.63
N VAL A 334 29.33 -0.31 6.40
CA VAL A 334 29.15 1.13 6.14
C VAL A 334 30.50 1.84 6.02
N VAL A 335 31.41 1.64 6.99
CA VAL A 335 32.76 2.22 6.95
C VAL A 335 33.51 1.80 5.67
N ASN A 336 33.51 0.51 5.34
CA ASN A 336 34.21 0.00 4.18
C ASN A 336 33.68 0.59 2.87
N ALA A 337 32.35 0.68 2.72
CA ALA A 337 31.72 1.28 1.55
C ALA A 337 32.10 2.76 1.37
N LEU A 338 32.13 3.55 2.45
CA LEU A 338 32.60 4.94 2.41
C LEU A 338 34.09 5.05 2.05
N MET A 339 34.94 4.18 2.62
CA MET A 339 36.37 4.17 2.29
C MET A 339 36.63 3.86 0.82
N GLU A 340 35.88 2.93 0.23
CA GLU A 340 35.94 2.61 -1.20
C GLU A 340 35.46 3.80 -2.04
N ASN A 341 34.30 4.38 -1.70
CA ASN A 341 33.73 5.50 -2.43
C ASN A 341 34.63 6.75 -2.42
N PHE A 342 35.15 7.16 -1.27
CA PHE A 342 35.99 8.35 -1.18
C PHE A 342 37.35 8.20 -1.88
N GLN A 343 37.80 6.97 -2.17
CA GLN A 343 39.00 6.75 -2.99
C GLN A 343 38.79 7.10 -4.48
N GLU A 344 37.54 7.10 -4.94
CA GLU A 344 37.18 7.52 -6.31
C GLU A 344 37.25 9.04 -6.47
N GLY A 345 37.07 9.79 -5.38
CA GLY A 345 37.11 11.25 -5.36
C GLY A 345 36.01 11.87 -6.22
N GLN A 346 36.33 12.96 -6.91
CA GLN A 346 35.38 13.67 -7.78
C GLN A 346 34.95 12.88 -9.04
N ASP A 347 35.58 11.73 -9.31
CA ASP A 347 35.19 10.84 -10.42
C ASP A 347 34.19 9.73 -9.96
N ALA A 348 33.74 9.76 -8.70
CA ALA A 348 32.80 8.78 -8.15
C ALA A 348 31.48 8.74 -8.94
N THR A 349 30.98 7.54 -9.21
CA THR A 349 29.71 7.33 -9.93
C THR A 349 28.54 7.03 -9.00
N GLU A 350 28.81 6.85 -7.71
CA GLU A 350 27.83 6.70 -6.66
C GLU A 350 28.16 7.69 -5.54
N TRP A 351 27.14 8.20 -4.87
CA TRP A 351 27.27 9.10 -3.73
C TRP A 351 26.31 8.63 -2.65
N TRP A 352 26.68 8.83 -1.39
CA TRP A 352 25.93 8.24 -0.28
C TRP A 352 25.33 9.33 0.60
N ALA A 353 24.06 9.15 0.98
CA ALA A 353 23.50 9.73 2.20
C ALA A 353 23.74 8.74 3.35
N LEU A 354 24.11 9.23 4.53
CA LEU A 354 24.29 8.42 5.73
C LEU A 354 23.05 8.61 6.63
N GLY A 355 22.29 7.55 6.84
CA GLY A 355 21.17 7.51 7.77
C GLY A 355 21.57 6.86 9.09
N PHE A 356 21.06 7.37 10.20
CA PHE A 356 21.20 6.72 11.50
C PHE A 356 19.98 6.90 12.38
N TYR A 357 19.64 5.88 13.17
CA TYR A 357 18.39 5.78 13.93
C TYR A 357 18.64 5.36 15.38
N LYS A 358 17.79 5.77 16.31
CA LYS A 358 17.80 5.25 17.69
C LYS A 358 17.41 3.77 17.69
N ARG A 359 17.89 3.03 18.68
CA ARG A 359 17.64 1.58 18.81
C ARG A 359 16.16 1.20 18.86
N ASP A 360 15.33 2.09 19.39
CA ASP A 360 13.88 1.90 19.49
C ASP A 360 13.14 2.43 18.25
N GLY A 361 13.84 3.00 17.27
CA GLY A 361 13.22 3.68 16.13
C GLY A 361 12.49 4.96 16.54
N SER A 362 12.85 5.54 17.70
CA SER A 362 12.21 6.75 18.22
C SER A 362 12.76 8.07 17.69
N ASP A 363 13.83 7.99 16.91
CA ASP A 363 14.45 9.14 16.28
C ASP A 363 15.36 8.66 15.15
N GLY A 364 15.67 9.53 14.21
CA GLY A 364 16.49 9.24 13.05
C GLY A 364 16.89 10.49 12.30
N HIS A 365 18.00 10.41 11.59
CA HIS A 365 18.57 11.56 10.91
C HIS A 365 19.39 11.15 9.70
N ALA A 366 19.34 12.00 8.68
CA ALA A 366 20.11 11.84 7.46
C ALA A 366 21.15 12.97 7.32
N VAL A 367 22.40 12.58 7.08
CA VAL A 367 23.55 13.48 6.97
C VAL A 367 24.42 13.15 5.76
N THR A 368 25.28 14.07 5.37
CA THR A 368 26.22 13.86 4.26
C THR A 368 27.55 13.33 4.81
N PRO A 369 27.98 12.11 4.48
CA PRO A 369 29.29 11.61 4.85
C PRO A 369 30.38 12.32 4.03
N ILE A 370 31.42 12.82 4.70
CA ILE A 370 32.48 13.64 4.08
C ILE A 370 33.89 13.04 4.23
N GLY A 371 34.08 12.05 5.09
CA GLY A 371 35.35 11.34 5.23
C GLY A 371 35.32 10.19 6.22
N VAL A 372 36.40 9.42 6.25
CA VAL A 372 36.67 8.35 7.20
C VAL A 372 38.07 8.57 7.79
N ASP A 373 38.16 8.69 9.11
CA ASP A 373 39.38 8.94 9.87
C ASP A 373 39.69 7.75 10.80
N ASP A 374 40.73 6.99 10.49
CA ASP A 374 41.13 5.78 11.23
C ASP A 374 41.89 6.19 12.50
N GLN A 375 41.27 6.00 13.67
CA GLN A 375 41.87 6.34 14.96
C GLN A 375 42.84 5.25 15.47
N GLY A 376 42.92 4.12 14.78
CA GLY A 376 43.64 2.93 15.22
C GLY A 376 42.84 2.05 16.18
N ASP A 377 43.39 0.87 16.48
CA ASP A 377 42.79 -0.13 17.40
C ASP A 377 41.35 -0.55 17.06
N GLY A 378 40.96 -0.43 15.79
CA GLY A 378 39.62 -0.77 15.29
C GLY A 378 38.56 0.33 15.52
N ILE A 379 38.96 1.50 16.03
CA ILE A 379 38.08 2.66 16.15
C ILE A 379 38.20 3.54 14.92
N VAL A 380 37.07 3.82 14.28
CA VAL A 380 36.98 4.61 13.07
C VAL A 380 35.99 5.75 13.29
N HIS A 381 36.32 6.95 12.82
CA HIS A 381 35.40 8.08 12.80
C HIS A 381 34.90 8.31 11.37
N ILE A 382 33.60 8.20 11.16
CA ILE A 382 32.95 8.68 9.93
C ILE A 382 32.71 10.17 10.12
N LEU A 383 33.42 11.01 9.37
CA LEU A 383 33.20 12.45 9.36
C LEU A 383 31.96 12.78 8.53
N VAL A 384 31.13 13.68 9.05
CA VAL A 384 29.85 14.08 8.44
C VAL A 384 29.70 15.60 8.41
N TYR A 385 29.01 16.09 7.38
CA TYR A 385 28.27 17.35 7.41
C TYR A 385 26.86 17.02 7.93
N ASP A 386 26.59 17.45 9.15
CA ASP A 386 25.28 17.33 9.78
C ASP A 386 24.49 18.61 9.52
N ASN A 387 23.38 18.51 8.79
CA ASN A 387 22.54 19.65 8.44
C ASN A 387 21.79 20.26 9.64
N ASN A 388 21.84 19.68 10.85
CA ASN A 388 21.44 20.34 12.11
C ASN A 388 22.55 21.21 12.70
N TYR A 389 23.81 21.02 12.28
CA TYR A 389 25.00 21.75 12.74
C TYR A 389 25.80 22.34 11.57
N PRO A 390 25.28 23.40 10.90
CA PRO A 390 25.97 24.06 9.80
C PRO A 390 27.39 24.52 10.13
N ASP A 391 28.23 24.66 9.09
CA ASP A 391 29.62 25.16 9.16
C ASP A 391 30.63 24.29 9.93
N GLU A 392 30.22 23.17 10.52
CA GLU A 392 31.07 22.31 11.33
C GLU A 392 31.10 20.86 10.82
N SER A 393 32.27 20.22 10.92
CA SER A 393 32.41 18.78 10.70
C SER A 393 32.18 18.05 12.01
N ARG A 394 31.34 17.01 11.98
CA ARG A 394 31.04 16.13 13.11
C ARG A 394 31.50 14.70 12.80
N SER A 395 31.45 13.81 13.80
CA SER A 395 31.91 12.43 13.63
C SER A 395 31.00 11.41 14.29
N VAL A 396 30.60 10.39 13.52
CA VAL A 396 30.04 9.15 14.04
C VAL A 396 31.20 8.23 14.43
N ILE A 397 31.17 7.70 15.65
CA ILE A 397 32.24 6.83 16.17
C ILE A 397 31.82 5.38 15.93
N VAL A 398 32.66 4.60 15.25
CA VAL A 398 32.45 3.18 14.94
C VAL A 398 33.56 2.34 15.56
N ASP A 399 33.20 1.30 16.29
CA ASP A 399 34.11 0.23 16.73
C ASP A 399 33.91 -0.99 15.83
N THR A 400 34.89 -1.22 14.95
CA THR A 400 34.91 -2.32 13.99
C THR A 400 35.28 -3.68 14.63
N ASN A 401 35.74 -3.70 15.88
CA ASN A 401 35.98 -4.96 16.59
C ASN A 401 34.68 -5.56 17.14
N THR A 402 33.73 -4.70 17.49
CA THR A 402 32.43 -5.08 18.07
C THR A 402 31.24 -4.77 17.16
N ASP A 403 31.47 -4.18 15.99
CA ASP A 403 30.43 -3.72 15.06
C ASP A 403 29.39 -2.83 15.77
N THR A 404 29.86 -1.85 16.55
CA THR A 404 29.02 -0.89 17.28
C THR A 404 29.28 0.53 16.80
N TRP A 405 28.29 1.41 16.89
CA TRP A 405 28.41 2.82 16.55
C TRP A 405 27.72 3.73 17.56
N GLN A 406 28.14 4.99 17.63
CA GLN A 406 27.49 6.03 18.44
C GLN A 406 27.65 7.43 17.85
N TYR A 407 26.66 8.29 18.11
CA TYR A 407 26.63 9.69 17.73
C TYR A 407 25.84 10.51 18.74
N GLU A 408 26.31 11.70 19.11
CA GLU A 408 25.54 12.64 19.94
C GLU A 408 24.85 13.67 19.03
N GLY A 409 23.54 13.62 18.87
CA GLY A 409 22.78 14.47 17.94
C GLY A 409 21.74 15.34 18.65
N SER A 410 21.29 16.41 18.01
CA SER A 410 20.12 17.18 18.43
C SER A 410 19.44 17.77 17.19
N PRO A 411 18.11 18.01 17.20
CA PRO A 411 17.42 18.63 16.06
C PRO A 411 17.95 20.02 15.71
N ASN A 412 18.47 20.76 16.71
CA ASN A 412 19.23 21.99 16.49
C ASN A 412 20.23 22.24 17.63
N PRO A 413 21.23 23.10 17.45
CA PRO A 413 22.30 23.33 18.44
C PRO A 413 21.83 24.00 19.74
N GLU A 414 20.58 24.47 19.80
CA GLU A 414 19.99 25.11 20.99
C GLU A 414 19.27 24.10 21.92
N ILE A 415 19.02 22.87 21.45
CA ILE A 415 18.41 21.77 22.20
C ILE A 415 19.51 20.86 22.79
N GLU A 416 19.21 20.21 23.92
CA GLU A 416 20.13 19.23 24.53
C GLU A 416 20.34 18.05 23.58
N SER A 417 21.57 17.55 23.49
CA SER A 417 21.90 16.44 22.59
C SER A 417 21.49 15.10 23.19
N ASP A 418 20.89 14.26 22.38
CA ASP A 418 20.61 12.85 22.67
C ASP A 418 21.69 11.94 22.09
N LEU A 419 21.81 10.76 22.69
CA LEU A 419 22.69 9.70 22.18
C LEU A 419 21.92 8.84 21.18
N TYR A 420 22.48 8.71 19.99
CA TYR A 420 22.15 7.66 19.03
C TYR A 420 23.23 6.60 19.12
N ASP A 421 22.84 5.34 19.17
CA ASP A 421 23.76 4.21 19.21
C ASP A 421 23.12 2.96 18.61
N GLY A 422 23.97 2.02 18.21
CA GLY A 422 23.53 0.74 17.67
C GLY A 422 24.69 -0.20 17.36
N ASP A 423 24.33 -1.32 16.75
CA ASP A 423 25.20 -2.42 16.38
C ASP A 423 24.70 -3.16 15.13
N ALA A 424 25.41 -4.19 14.68
CA ALA A 424 25.02 -4.99 13.52
C ALA A 424 23.62 -5.63 13.62
N GLU A 425 23.15 -5.96 14.82
CA GLU A 425 21.82 -6.56 15.01
C GLU A 425 20.72 -5.50 14.86
N THR A 426 20.98 -4.27 15.32
CA THR A 426 20.02 -3.17 15.19
C THR A 426 19.84 -2.66 13.76
N GLN A 427 20.83 -2.84 12.89
CA GLN A 427 20.86 -2.30 11.51
C GLN A 427 20.53 -0.80 11.42
N SER A 428 20.80 -0.03 12.49
CA SER A 428 20.38 1.36 12.66
C SER A 428 21.37 2.40 12.13
N LEU A 429 22.39 1.97 11.36
CA LEU A 429 23.34 2.82 10.64
C LEU A 429 23.41 2.32 9.20
N GLU A 430 23.11 3.19 8.24
CA GLU A 430 23.04 2.79 6.84
C GLU A 430 23.62 3.83 5.88
N LEU A 431 24.07 3.38 4.72
CA LEU A 431 24.29 4.22 3.56
C LEU A 431 23.21 3.98 2.52
N VAL A 432 22.82 5.04 1.84
CA VAL A 432 21.87 4.98 0.74
C VAL A 432 22.43 5.68 -0.47
N ALA A 433 22.38 4.97 -1.60
CA ALA A 433 22.75 5.48 -2.89
C ALA A 433 21.94 6.73 -3.28
N ILE A 434 22.64 7.67 -3.92
CA ILE A 434 22.04 8.87 -4.50
C ILE A 434 21.87 8.71 -6.00
N SER A 435 22.70 7.90 -6.67
CA SER A 435 22.63 7.74 -8.12
C SER A 435 21.27 7.25 -8.65
N PRO A 436 20.54 6.31 -8.00
CA PRO A 436 19.22 5.89 -8.47
C PRO A 436 18.16 7.01 -8.38
N ARG A 437 18.37 8.01 -7.52
CA ARG A 437 17.45 9.15 -7.35
C ARG A 437 17.49 10.11 -8.54
N LEU A 438 18.55 10.05 -9.36
CA LEU A 438 18.68 10.84 -10.59
C LEU A 438 17.88 10.26 -11.76
N GLU A 439 17.40 9.02 -11.63
CA GLU A 439 16.53 8.39 -12.63
C GLU A 439 15.09 8.90 -12.47
N GLN A 440 14.27 8.69 -13.50
CA GLN A 440 12.82 8.91 -13.36
C GLN A 440 12.29 7.89 -12.34
N GLN A 441 11.50 8.36 -11.38
CA GLN A 441 10.94 7.50 -10.36
C GLN A 441 9.66 6.83 -10.88
N GLU A 442 9.35 5.64 -10.37
CA GLU A 442 8.13 4.90 -10.70
C GLU A 442 6.93 5.47 -9.94
N CYS A 443 5.78 5.55 -10.62
CA CYS A 443 4.53 6.06 -10.07
C CYS A 443 3.60 4.89 -9.73
N ASP A 444 3.59 4.47 -8.47
CA ASP A 444 2.79 3.33 -8.00
C ASP A 444 1.28 3.63 -7.94
N PHE A 445 0.89 4.90 -7.94
CA PHE A 445 -0.51 5.36 -7.86
C PHE A 445 -1.07 5.87 -9.18
N CYS A 446 -0.23 6.01 -10.22
CA CYS A 446 -0.73 6.37 -11.54
C CYS A 446 -1.48 5.19 -12.14
N SER A 447 -2.61 5.45 -12.81
CA SER A 447 -3.38 4.43 -13.53
C SER A 447 -2.62 3.72 -14.66
N GLY A 448 -1.43 4.17 -15.09
CA GLY A 448 -0.67 3.50 -16.17
C GLY A 448 -1.46 3.36 -17.48
N ASP A 449 -1.36 2.20 -18.17
CA ASP A 449 -2.19 1.88 -19.36
C ASP A 449 -3.66 1.52 -18.98
N PHE A 450 -4.03 1.49 -17.68
CA PHE A 450 -5.39 1.10 -17.24
C PHE A 450 -6.47 2.10 -17.70
N ALA A 451 -6.14 3.40 -17.82
CA ALA A 451 -6.97 4.45 -18.42
C ALA A 451 -7.10 4.36 -19.96
N ALA A 452 -6.27 3.57 -20.64
CA ALA A 452 -6.29 3.52 -22.11
C ALA A 452 -7.24 2.43 -22.67
N GLU A 453 -7.65 1.48 -21.84
CA GLU A 453 -8.48 0.34 -22.23
C GLU A 453 -9.89 0.35 -21.60
N GLY A 454 -10.26 1.39 -20.84
CA GLY A 454 -11.51 1.44 -20.09
C GLY A 454 -11.59 0.36 -19.00
N GLU A 455 -10.42 -0.07 -18.52
CA GLU A 455 -10.22 -1.17 -17.56
C GLU A 455 -9.62 -0.64 -16.24
N LEU A 456 -9.84 0.63 -15.93
CA LEU A 456 -9.29 1.37 -14.78
C LEU A 456 -9.38 0.61 -13.45
N LEU A 457 -10.38 -0.27 -13.31
CA LEU A 457 -10.68 -1.00 -12.08
C LEU A 457 -10.81 -2.53 -12.29
N ASN A 458 -10.51 -3.00 -13.50
CA ASN A 458 -10.59 -4.41 -13.89
C ASN A 458 -9.31 -5.21 -13.62
N ALA A 459 -8.35 -4.67 -12.85
CA ALA A 459 -7.09 -5.35 -12.61
C ALA A 459 -7.30 -6.69 -11.89
N ALA A 460 -7.36 -7.78 -12.67
CA ALA A 460 -6.60 -8.95 -12.26
C ALA A 460 -5.15 -8.45 -12.07
N PRO A 461 -4.48 -8.78 -10.95
CA PRO A 461 -3.11 -8.33 -10.72
C PRO A 461 -2.24 -8.66 -11.93
N ARG A 462 -1.32 -7.76 -12.30
CA ARG A 462 -0.39 -8.00 -13.41
C ARG A 462 0.26 -9.37 -13.22
N GLN A 463 0.13 -10.25 -14.23
CA GLN A 463 0.73 -11.58 -14.16
C GLN A 463 2.22 -11.44 -13.90
N SER A 464 2.68 -11.96 -12.77
CA SER A 464 4.09 -12.01 -12.46
C SER A 464 4.81 -12.76 -13.58
N ALA A 465 6.03 -12.34 -13.94
CA ALA A 465 6.83 -13.04 -14.97
C ALA A 465 7.09 -14.53 -14.63
N ARG A 466 6.79 -14.95 -13.39
CA ARG A 466 6.82 -16.33 -12.91
C ARG A 466 5.68 -17.21 -13.44
N GLN A 467 4.52 -16.63 -13.77
CA GLN A 467 3.34 -17.37 -14.25
C GLN A 467 3.39 -17.76 -15.73
N GLN A 468 4.32 -17.21 -16.53
CA GLN A 468 4.47 -17.60 -17.94
C GLN A 468 5.22 -18.93 -18.09
N SER A 469 4.55 -20.02 -17.71
CA SER A 469 4.80 -21.35 -18.27
C SER A 469 4.63 -21.28 -19.79
N ALA A 470 5.63 -21.75 -20.55
CA ALA A 470 5.70 -21.59 -22.01
C ALA A 470 4.66 -22.41 -22.82
N GLU A 471 3.71 -23.09 -22.16
CA GLU A 471 2.65 -23.92 -22.77
C GLU A 471 1.30 -23.84 -22.01
N SER A 472 0.88 -22.68 -21.48
CA SER A 472 -0.46 -22.56 -20.85
C SER A 472 -1.60 -22.76 -21.86
N VAL A 473 -2.69 -23.39 -21.41
CA VAL A 473 -3.91 -23.58 -22.20
C VAL A 473 -4.71 -22.27 -22.22
N ASP A 474 -5.29 -21.95 -23.38
CA ASP A 474 -6.18 -20.80 -23.58
C ASP A 474 -7.56 -21.09 -22.96
N ASN A 475 -7.66 -20.96 -21.64
CA ASN A 475 -8.90 -21.08 -20.85
C ASN A 475 -9.01 -19.86 -19.91
N PRO A 476 -9.86 -18.87 -20.24
CA PRO A 476 -9.92 -17.60 -19.50
C PRO A 476 -10.42 -17.77 -18.06
N ILE A 477 -11.47 -18.60 -17.85
CA ILE A 477 -12.01 -18.90 -16.51
C ILE A 477 -10.93 -19.47 -15.59
N TRP A 478 -10.11 -20.40 -16.11
CA TRP A 478 -9.01 -20.98 -15.34
C TRP A 478 -7.95 -19.94 -14.99
N GLN A 479 -7.58 -19.08 -15.94
CA GLN A 479 -6.58 -18.04 -15.73
C GLN A 479 -7.03 -17.04 -14.65
N ASP A 480 -8.28 -16.59 -14.68
CA ASP A 480 -8.81 -15.65 -13.68
C ASP A 480 -8.83 -16.26 -12.28
N ILE A 481 -9.35 -17.48 -12.16
CA ILE A 481 -9.43 -18.22 -10.89
C ILE A 481 -8.02 -18.45 -10.31
N GLN A 482 -7.05 -18.82 -11.14
CA GLN A 482 -5.67 -19.02 -10.70
C GLN A 482 -5.00 -17.74 -10.26
N THR A 483 -5.19 -16.64 -10.99
CA THR A 483 -4.62 -15.34 -10.65
C THR A 483 -5.19 -14.84 -9.31
N ARG A 484 -6.51 -14.95 -9.11
CA ARG A 484 -7.16 -14.60 -7.84
C ARG A 484 -6.69 -15.48 -6.69
N TRP A 485 -6.55 -16.79 -6.91
CA TRP A 485 -5.99 -17.70 -5.91
C TRP A 485 -4.55 -17.35 -5.53
N ALA A 486 -3.71 -17.04 -6.51
CA ALA A 486 -2.33 -16.67 -6.28
C ALA A 486 -2.21 -15.36 -5.49
N LEU A 487 -3.06 -14.38 -5.78
CA LEU A 487 -3.17 -13.14 -5.00
C LEU A 487 -3.57 -13.42 -3.54
N LEU A 488 -4.66 -14.17 -3.32
CA LEU A 488 -5.19 -14.42 -1.97
C LEU A 488 -4.21 -15.21 -1.09
N ILE A 489 -3.52 -16.21 -1.65
CA ILE A 489 -2.64 -17.10 -0.89
C ILE A 489 -1.21 -16.56 -0.80
N TYR A 490 -0.69 -15.97 -1.87
CA TYR A 490 0.73 -15.61 -1.98
C TYR A 490 0.97 -14.10 -2.09
N GLY A 491 -0.08 -13.29 -2.25
CA GLY A 491 0.04 -11.84 -2.44
C GLY A 491 0.76 -11.47 -3.73
N GLU A 492 0.69 -12.32 -4.76
CA GLU A 492 1.40 -12.09 -6.03
C GLU A 492 0.72 -10.98 -6.85
N THR A 493 1.23 -9.76 -6.69
CA THR A 493 0.91 -8.58 -7.51
C THR A 493 2.10 -7.62 -7.56
N ASP A 494 2.15 -6.80 -8.61
CA ASP A 494 3.07 -5.66 -8.70
C ASP A 494 2.41 -4.36 -8.22
N ASP A 495 1.08 -4.34 -8.06
CA ASP A 495 0.28 -3.15 -7.76
C ASP A 495 -0.27 -3.20 -6.32
N PHE A 496 -0.19 -2.08 -5.59
CA PHE A 496 -0.54 -2.00 -4.16
C PHE A 496 -1.34 -0.73 -3.85
N TYR A 497 -2.28 -0.84 -2.90
CA TYR A 497 -2.81 0.31 -2.17
C TYR A 497 -1.79 0.74 -1.11
N GLN A 498 -1.54 2.03 -1.02
CA GLN A 498 -0.80 2.66 0.07
C GLN A 498 -1.80 3.18 1.09
N ILE A 499 -1.67 2.77 2.35
CA ILE A 499 -2.52 3.23 3.46
C ILE A 499 -1.67 4.08 4.38
N TRP A 500 -2.05 5.35 4.47
CA TRP A 500 -1.41 6.41 5.23
C TRP A 500 -2.25 6.72 6.46
N LEU A 501 -1.59 7.01 7.57
CA LEU A 501 -2.23 7.58 8.75
C LEU A 501 -1.38 8.74 9.26
N LEU A 502 -1.99 9.92 9.23
CA LEU A 502 -1.54 11.11 9.94
C LEU A 502 -2.34 11.21 11.24
N GLY A 503 -1.67 11.33 12.38
CA GLY A 503 -2.27 11.37 13.70
C GLY A 503 -1.78 10.27 14.65
N LYS A 504 -2.29 10.31 15.88
CA LYS A 504 -1.83 9.49 17.01
C LYS A 504 -2.34 8.05 17.14
N PRO A 505 -3.45 7.61 16.53
CA PRO A 505 -3.93 6.25 16.76
C PRO A 505 -2.98 5.21 16.16
N ASP A 506 -3.12 3.96 16.62
CA ASP A 506 -2.47 2.83 15.97
C ASP A 506 -3.25 2.46 14.70
N LEU A 507 -2.56 2.36 13.56
CA LEU A 507 -3.17 1.89 12.31
C LEU A 507 -3.15 0.37 12.24
N LEU A 508 -4.31 -0.25 12.01
CA LEU A 508 -4.45 -1.69 11.80
C LEU A 508 -5.34 -1.95 10.58
N VAL A 509 -4.90 -2.86 9.71
CA VAL A 509 -5.65 -3.32 8.54
C VAL A 509 -5.94 -4.79 8.68
N ILE A 510 -7.18 -5.19 8.41
CA ILE A 510 -7.65 -6.58 8.52
C ILE A 510 -8.32 -6.99 7.21
N ASP A 511 -7.82 -8.04 6.56
CA ASP A 511 -8.48 -8.55 5.36
C ASP A 511 -9.69 -9.46 5.68
N ASP A 512 -10.46 -9.81 4.65
CA ASP A 512 -11.66 -10.67 4.78
C ASP A 512 -11.36 -12.08 5.36
N TRP A 513 -10.08 -12.47 5.44
CA TRP A 513 -9.62 -13.74 6.01
C TRP A 513 -9.20 -13.58 7.48
N GLY A 514 -9.33 -12.37 8.04
CA GLY A 514 -8.95 -12.03 9.41
C GLY A 514 -7.44 -11.89 9.61
N ARG A 515 -6.65 -11.81 8.52
CA ARG A 515 -5.20 -11.59 8.56
C ARG A 515 -4.93 -10.10 8.71
N ARG A 516 -3.88 -9.75 9.44
CA ARG A 516 -3.66 -8.39 9.90
C ARG A 516 -2.32 -7.82 9.46
N ILE A 517 -2.28 -6.51 9.22
CA ILE A 517 -1.03 -5.74 9.11
C ILE A 517 -1.18 -4.40 9.81
N GLY A 518 -0.16 -3.97 10.55
CA GLY A 518 -0.20 -2.74 11.35
C GLY A 518 0.01 -3.03 12.83
N TYR A 519 -0.41 -2.11 13.70
CA TYR A 519 -0.23 -2.20 15.14
C TYR A 519 -1.45 -2.85 15.80
N ASP A 520 -1.25 -4.00 16.43
CA ASP A 520 -2.25 -4.66 17.28
C ASP A 520 -1.80 -4.58 18.74
N GLN A 521 -2.49 -3.75 19.53
CA GLN A 521 -2.16 -3.50 20.94
C GLN A 521 -0.70 -3.06 21.16
N GLY A 522 -0.18 -2.22 20.26
CA GLY A 522 1.19 -1.70 20.29
C GLY A 522 2.27 -2.66 19.75
N GLU A 523 1.92 -3.86 19.28
CA GLU A 523 2.84 -4.78 18.61
C GLU A 523 2.57 -4.79 17.11
N PHE A 524 3.61 -4.58 16.30
CA PHE A 524 3.46 -4.62 14.85
C PHE A 524 3.29 -6.06 14.35
N VAL A 525 2.25 -6.31 13.56
CA VAL A 525 1.97 -7.59 12.89
C VAL A 525 1.96 -7.43 11.38
N ASN A 526 2.30 -8.50 10.66
CA ASN A 526 2.12 -8.59 9.21
C ASN A 526 1.84 -10.05 8.83
N GLU A 527 0.57 -10.36 8.60
CA GLU A 527 0.02 -11.68 8.34
C GLU A 527 -0.62 -11.77 6.94
N ILE A 528 -0.80 -10.64 6.25
CA ILE A 528 -1.40 -10.57 4.90
C ILE A 528 -0.30 -10.87 3.87
N PRO A 529 -0.43 -11.93 3.04
CA PRO A 529 0.54 -12.25 2.00
C PRO A 529 0.74 -11.09 1.02
N GLY A 530 2.00 -10.82 0.66
CA GLY A 530 2.38 -9.71 -0.23
C GLY A 530 2.29 -8.32 0.41
N ALA A 531 1.59 -8.15 1.53
CA ALA A 531 1.54 -6.89 2.23
C ALA A 531 2.89 -6.55 2.87
N ALA A 532 3.23 -5.27 2.88
CA ALA A 532 4.49 -4.75 3.39
C ALA A 532 4.32 -3.34 3.95
N THR A 533 5.37 -2.76 4.49
CA THR A 533 5.42 -1.32 4.77
C THR A 533 6.33 -0.64 3.75
N THR A 534 6.06 0.62 3.44
CA THR A 534 6.99 1.44 2.67
C THR A 534 8.22 1.72 3.53
N ASN A 535 9.40 1.54 2.94
CA ASN A 535 10.68 1.77 3.61
C ASN A 535 11.04 3.27 3.68
N MET A 536 10.08 4.14 4.04
CA MET A 536 10.39 5.52 4.40
C MET A 536 11.25 5.50 5.66
N ARG A 537 12.48 5.96 5.49
CA ARG A 537 13.59 5.73 6.41
C ARG A 537 13.40 6.25 7.81
N ILE A 538 12.70 7.37 7.91
CA ILE A 538 12.36 8.09 9.14
C ILE A 538 11.48 7.23 10.09
N PHE A 539 10.94 6.08 9.64
CA PHE A 539 10.00 5.26 10.40
C PHE A 539 10.41 3.78 10.54
N GLN A 540 11.71 3.44 10.46
CA GLN A 540 12.17 2.08 10.78
C GLN A 540 11.82 1.73 12.24
N GLN A 541 10.68 1.05 12.42
CA GLN A 541 10.02 0.73 13.69
C GLN A 541 9.48 1.99 14.38
N SER A 542 8.24 2.40 14.04
CA SER A 542 7.65 3.61 14.62
C SER A 542 7.55 3.51 16.14
N THR A 543 8.49 4.14 16.83
CA THR A 543 8.26 4.73 18.15
C THR A 543 8.71 6.19 18.22
N GLY A 544 9.06 6.81 17.09
CA GLY A 544 9.37 8.23 17.07
C GLY A 544 10.20 8.76 15.89
N LEU A 545 9.69 9.87 15.41
CA LEU A 545 10.27 11.07 14.80
C LEU A 545 9.07 12.01 14.60
N ASP A 546 7.94 11.38 14.25
CA ASP A 546 6.60 11.76 14.65
C ASP A 546 5.96 10.56 15.38
N LYS A 547 5.51 10.73 16.63
CA LYS A 547 4.63 9.72 17.27
C LYS A 547 3.26 9.65 16.63
N ASP A 548 2.97 10.65 15.81
CA ASP A 548 1.68 10.91 15.20
C ASP A 548 1.71 10.48 13.72
N LYS A 549 2.62 9.59 13.30
CA LYS A 549 2.67 9.06 11.93
C LYS A 549 2.97 7.57 11.95
N SER A 550 2.05 6.77 11.41
CA SER A 550 2.25 5.32 11.25
C SER A 550 3.12 5.02 10.02
N PRO A 551 3.79 3.85 9.96
CA PRO A 551 4.40 3.39 8.73
C PRO A 551 3.33 3.26 7.65
N VAL A 552 3.64 3.69 6.43
CA VAL A 552 2.73 3.53 5.29
C VAL A 552 2.63 2.05 4.98
N LEU A 553 1.41 1.51 5.03
CA LEU A 553 1.15 0.10 4.73
C LEU A 553 0.93 -0.05 3.23
N ARG A 554 1.45 -1.13 2.62
CA ARG A 554 1.22 -1.51 1.22
C ARG A 554 0.41 -2.79 1.20
N ILE A 555 -0.80 -2.73 0.66
CA ILE A 555 -1.72 -3.87 0.56
C ILE A 555 -1.87 -4.25 -0.92
N PRO A 556 -1.71 -5.53 -1.30
CA PRO A 556 -1.96 -5.98 -2.67
C PRO A 556 -3.31 -5.52 -3.22
N VAL A 557 -3.32 -4.92 -4.42
CA VAL A 557 -4.57 -4.57 -5.12
C VAL A 557 -5.38 -5.83 -5.41
N GLY A 558 -6.69 -5.74 -5.23
CA GLY A 558 -7.65 -6.84 -5.43
C GLY A 558 -7.99 -7.64 -4.17
N LEU A 559 -7.44 -7.25 -3.01
CA LEU A 559 -7.89 -7.70 -1.69
C LEU A 559 -8.92 -6.72 -1.11
N SER A 560 -9.95 -7.25 -0.45
CA SER A 560 -10.86 -6.50 0.41
C SER A 560 -10.32 -6.45 1.84
N PHE A 561 -10.49 -5.31 2.52
CA PHE A 561 -9.97 -5.10 3.87
C PHE A 561 -10.66 -3.97 4.63
N GLU A 562 -10.71 -4.11 5.95
CA GLU A 562 -11.11 -3.06 6.89
C GLU A 562 -9.87 -2.30 7.37
N VAL A 563 -10.00 -0.97 7.52
CA VAL A 563 -8.98 -0.11 8.12
C VAL A 563 -9.47 0.38 9.47
N ILE A 564 -8.64 0.25 10.50
CA ILE A 564 -8.97 0.58 11.88
C ILE A 564 -7.98 1.62 12.40
N ALA A 565 -8.52 2.72 12.92
CA ALA A 565 -7.81 3.68 13.75
C ALA A 565 -8.05 3.33 15.22
N ASP A 566 -7.06 2.73 15.88
CA ASP A 566 -7.15 2.32 17.28
C ASP A 566 -6.57 3.41 18.21
N ALA A 567 -7.46 4.19 18.82
CA ALA A 567 -7.10 5.24 19.78
C ALA A 567 -6.99 4.73 21.24
N THR A 568 -6.99 3.41 21.48
CA THR A 568 -6.99 2.85 22.84
C THR A 568 -5.71 3.12 23.62
N LEU A 569 -4.59 3.32 22.93
CA LEU A 569 -3.29 3.66 23.53
C LEU A 569 -3.00 5.16 23.54
N MET A 570 -3.88 5.99 22.97
CA MET A 570 -3.72 7.46 22.98
C MET A 570 -3.77 8.02 24.40
N GLU A 571 -2.96 9.04 24.68
CA GLU A 571 -2.95 9.74 25.97
C GLU A 571 -3.79 11.04 25.95
N GLU A 572 -3.97 11.62 24.77
CA GLU A 572 -4.68 12.88 24.53
C GLU A 572 -5.50 12.77 23.24
N ALA A 573 -6.64 13.44 23.19
CA ALA A 573 -7.47 13.51 21.99
C ALA A 573 -6.80 14.33 20.88
N GLY A 574 -7.12 14.05 19.63
CA GLY A 574 -6.57 14.74 18.47
C GLY A 574 -7.32 14.39 17.17
N SER A 575 -7.02 15.16 16.12
CA SER A 575 -7.46 14.86 14.75
C SER A 575 -6.54 13.81 14.13
N SER A 576 -7.05 13.05 13.17
CA SER A 576 -6.30 12.07 12.40
C SER A 576 -6.90 11.90 11.01
N ASP A 577 -6.05 11.60 10.05
CA ASP A 577 -6.43 11.44 8.65
C ASP A 577 -5.96 10.07 8.15
N ILE A 578 -6.86 9.34 7.48
CA ILE A 578 -6.54 8.08 6.81
C ILE A 578 -6.67 8.28 5.31
N SER A 579 -5.60 8.01 4.57
CA SER A 579 -5.63 8.02 3.10
C SER A 579 -5.28 6.66 2.54
N ILE A 580 -6.01 6.24 1.52
CA ILE A 580 -5.79 5.03 0.74
C ILE A 580 -5.55 5.46 -0.68
N ILE A 581 -4.34 5.23 -1.19
CA ILE A 581 -3.93 5.67 -2.52
C ILE A 581 -3.54 4.43 -3.33
N GLY A 582 -4.26 4.17 -4.41
CA GLY A 582 -3.99 3.08 -5.35
C GLY A 582 -3.82 3.60 -6.78
N PRO A 583 -3.59 2.69 -7.75
CA PRO A 583 -3.52 3.04 -9.16
C PRO A 583 -4.83 3.70 -9.63
N GLY A 584 -4.78 4.98 -10.00
CA GLY A 584 -5.93 5.70 -10.55
C GLY A 584 -7.05 6.00 -9.56
N TYR A 585 -6.82 5.81 -8.26
CA TYR A 585 -7.86 5.94 -7.23
C TYR A 585 -7.27 6.42 -5.90
N TYR A 586 -8.01 7.28 -5.19
CA TYR A 586 -7.77 7.49 -3.77
C TYR A 586 -9.06 7.56 -2.98
N LEU A 587 -8.95 7.25 -1.69
CA LEU A 587 -9.95 7.51 -0.67
C LEU A 587 -9.27 8.20 0.50
N ASP A 588 -9.84 9.29 0.98
CA ASP A 588 -9.34 10.02 2.13
C ASP A 588 -10.46 10.23 3.15
N VAL A 589 -10.11 10.08 4.42
CA VAL A 589 -10.99 10.41 5.55
C VAL A 589 -10.18 11.31 6.45
N SER A 590 -10.42 12.62 6.34
CA SER A 590 -9.68 13.66 7.03
C SER A 590 -10.51 14.30 8.14
N ASP A 591 -9.81 14.85 9.13
CA ASP A 591 -10.40 15.47 10.31
C ASP A 591 -11.17 14.52 11.25
N MET A 592 -10.70 13.26 11.37
CA MET A 592 -11.27 12.33 12.35
C MET A 592 -10.84 12.69 13.77
N TYR A 593 -11.76 13.24 14.54
CA TYR A 593 -11.52 13.54 15.96
C TYR A 593 -11.67 12.29 16.83
N LEU A 594 -10.58 11.85 17.47
CA LEU A 594 -10.55 10.65 18.31
C LEU A 594 -10.20 10.98 19.77
N GLU A 595 -10.97 10.43 20.72
CA GLU A 595 -10.66 10.49 22.15
C GLU A 595 -9.89 9.23 22.63
N PRO A 596 -9.07 9.33 23.70
CA PRO A 596 -8.41 8.18 24.29
C PRO A 596 -9.38 7.05 24.68
N GLY A 597 -9.21 5.88 24.05
CA GLY A 597 -10.09 4.73 24.24
C GLY A 597 -11.06 4.45 23.11
N ASP A 598 -11.18 5.36 22.14
CA ASP A 598 -12.01 5.18 20.95
C ASP A 598 -11.38 4.13 20.01
N VAL A 599 -12.23 3.48 19.22
CA VAL A 599 -11.81 2.59 18.12
C VAL A 599 -12.73 2.92 16.96
N GLU A 600 -12.20 3.58 15.95
CA GLU A 600 -12.93 3.90 14.73
C GLU A 600 -12.58 2.87 13.67
N SER A 601 -13.60 2.22 13.12
CA SER A 601 -13.45 1.26 12.03
C SER A 601 -14.01 1.85 10.74
N ILE A 602 -13.14 2.00 9.75
CA ILE A 602 -13.51 2.34 8.39
C ILE A 602 -13.54 1.04 7.60
N ALA A 603 -14.74 0.51 7.38
CA ALA A 603 -14.93 -0.67 6.54
C ALA A 603 -14.89 -0.24 5.07
N ILE A 604 -13.87 -0.70 4.35
CA ILE A 604 -13.71 -0.45 2.91
C ILE A 604 -13.92 -1.76 2.16
N TYR A 605 -14.86 -1.74 1.25
CA TYR A 605 -15.17 -2.84 0.36
C TYR A 605 -14.75 -2.46 -1.06
N ILE A 606 -13.83 -3.21 -1.64
CA ILE A 606 -13.33 -2.99 -2.99
C ILE A 606 -13.62 -4.24 -3.82
N ASP A 607 -14.64 -4.19 -4.67
CA ASP A 607 -14.88 -5.19 -5.72
C ASP A 607 -14.50 -4.64 -7.11
N LYS A 608 -14.72 -5.44 -8.17
CA LYS A 608 -14.37 -5.11 -9.56
C LYS A 608 -14.84 -3.74 -10.07
N SER A 609 -15.99 -3.28 -9.58
CA SER A 609 -16.71 -2.13 -10.14
C SER A 609 -17.11 -1.13 -9.07
N ARG A 610 -17.16 -1.59 -7.80
CA ARG A 610 -17.67 -0.84 -6.66
C ARG A 610 -16.62 -0.71 -5.57
N HIS A 611 -16.24 0.52 -5.31
CA HIS A 611 -15.50 0.90 -4.12
C HIS A 611 -16.48 1.52 -3.14
N GLN A 612 -16.75 0.85 -2.04
CA GLN A 612 -17.71 1.28 -1.03
C GLN A 612 -17.02 1.45 0.32
N LEU A 613 -17.36 2.51 1.02
CA LEU A 613 -17.00 2.78 2.39
C LEU A 613 -18.28 2.88 3.20
N THR A 614 -18.33 2.22 4.35
CA THR A 614 -19.38 2.48 5.34
C THR A 614 -18.77 3.24 6.52
N TYR A 615 -19.30 4.43 6.78
CA TYR A 615 -18.90 5.24 7.92
C TYR A 615 -19.94 5.09 9.03
N TYR A 616 -19.47 4.71 10.22
CA TYR A 616 -20.30 4.58 11.42
C TYR A 616 -19.86 5.65 12.42
N THR A 617 -20.80 6.38 13.03
CA THR A 617 -20.43 7.37 14.02
C THR A 617 -21.53 7.63 15.05
N ASP A 618 -21.10 7.91 16.28
CA ASP A 618 -21.97 8.44 17.34
C ASP A 618 -21.93 9.99 17.39
N TYR A 619 -21.11 10.61 16.54
CA TYR A 619 -20.98 12.07 16.45
C TYR A 619 -22.07 12.69 15.58
N SER A 620 -22.40 13.95 15.83
CA SER A 620 -23.42 14.68 15.05
C SER A 620 -22.90 15.21 13.72
N GLU A 621 -21.61 15.06 13.46
CA GLU A 621 -20.92 15.46 12.23
C GLU A 621 -19.98 14.31 11.84
N SER A 622 -19.77 14.09 10.54
CA SER A 622 -18.73 13.19 10.07
C SER A 622 -17.42 13.94 9.82
N PRO A 623 -16.29 13.22 9.73
CA PRO A 623 -15.09 13.69 9.03
C PRO A 623 -15.41 14.03 7.58
N ASP A 624 -14.48 14.70 6.90
CA ASP A 624 -14.55 14.90 5.45
C ASP A 624 -14.12 13.59 4.77
N ILE A 625 -14.98 13.05 3.91
CA ILE A 625 -14.71 11.79 3.20
C ILE A 625 -14.60 12.09 1.71
N GLU A 626 -13.43 11.83 1.15
CA GLU A 626 -13.12 12.07 -0.25
C GLU A 626 -12.87 10.78 -1.02
N LEU A 627 -13.32 10.72 -2.27
CA LEU A 627 -12.96 9.69 -3.23
C LEU A 627 -12.57 10.34 -4.55
N GLY A 628 -11.41 9.98 -5.08
CA GLY A 628 -10.98 10.41 -6.41
C GLY A 628 -10.67 9.25 -7.33
N LEU A 629 -10.87 9.49 -8.62
CA LEU A 629 -10.57 8.54 -9.68
C LEU A 629 -10.04 9.23 -10.93
N GLU A 630 -9.13 8.54 -11.61
CA GLU A 630 -8.71 8.87 -12.99
C GLU A 630 -9.70 8.24 -13.98
N THR A 631 -10.05 8.94 -15.08
CA THR A 631 -10.83 8.34 -16.19
C THR A 631 -10.30 8.72 -17.57
N ASP A 632 -10.77 8.04 -18.61
CA ASP A 632 -10.33 8.27 -20.00
C ASP A 632 -10.59 9.69 -20.52
N GLU A 633 -11.68 10.35 -20.07
CA GLU A 633 -12.12 11.65 -20.60
C GLU A 633 -11.85 12.83 -19.67
N ALA A 634 -11.93 12.61 -18.36
CA ALA A 634 -11.71 13.61 -17.31
C ALA A 634 -11.47 12.90 -15.97
N ASP A 635 -10.76 13.52 -15.06
CA ASP A 635 -10.59 12.97 -13.71
C ASP A 635 -11.60 13.60 -12.76
N TYR A 636 -11.93 12.89 -11.68
CA TYR A 636 -12.96 13.31 -10.74
C TYR A 636 -12.51 13.12 -9.29
N ALA A 637 -12.94 14.02 -8.42
CA ALA A 637 -12.90 13.83 -6.97
C ALA A 637 -14.24 14.23 -6.35
N MET A 638 -14.67 13.52 -5.33
CA MET A 638 -15.95 13.72 -4.67
C MET A 638 -15.71 13.82 -3.17
N MET A 639 -16.20 14.88 -2.54
CA MET A 639 -16.15 15.06 -1.08
C MET A 639 -17.57 15.03 -0.52
N VAL A 640 -17.75 14.29 0.57
CA VAL A 640 -18.98 14.27 1.36
C VAL A 640 -18.66 14.48 2.84
N ARG A 641 -19.43 15.36 3.47
CA ARG A 641 -19.42 15.59 4.91
C ARG A 641 -20.84 15.61 5.44
N ALA A 642 -21.16 14.80 6.44
CA ALA A 642 -22.40 14.94 7.20
C ALA A 642 -22.27 16.09 8.21
N THR A 643 -23.08 17.14 8.09
CA THR A 643 -23.08 18.30 8.99
C THR A 643 -24.10 18.19 10.10
N GLU A 644 -25.09 17.31 9.95
CA GLU A 644 -26.08 17.02 10.98
C GLU A 644 -26.54 15.56 10.88
N LEU A 645 -26.02 14.72 11.77
CA LEU A 645 -26.50 13.37 12.09
C LEU A 645 -27.27 13.44 13.42
N THR A 646 -28.45 12.81 13.49
CA THR A 646 -29.38 13.01 14.62
C THR A 646 -29.86 11.73 15.30
N GLY A 647 -29.54 10.57 14.73
CA GLY A 647 -29.75 9.27 15.35
C GLY A 647 -28.79 8.98 16.50
N GLU A 648 -29.07 7.91 17.26
CA GLU A 648 -28.21 7.47 18.36
C GLU A 648 -27.03 6.59 17.88
N GLU A 649 -27.10 6.03 16.66
CA GLU A 649 -26.11 5.15 16.00
C GLU A 649 -26.31 5.31 14.46
N ASP A 650 -26.07 6.51 13.91
CA ASP A 650 -26.24 6.76 12.46
C ASP A 650 -25.03 6.24 11.66
N ALA A 651 -25.28 5.82 10.43
CA ALA A 651 -24.25 5.37 9.50
C ALA A 651 -24.67 5.65 8.07
N PHE A 652 -23.71 5.93 7.22
CA PHE A 652 -23.97 6.11 5.80
C PHE A 652 -22.91 5.40 4.96
N ASP A 653 -23.34 4.90 3.81
CA ASP A 653 -22.43 4.35 2.83
C ASP A 653 -22.11 5.41 1.78
N ILE A 654 -20.84 5.47 1.43
CA ILE A 654 -20.39 6.13 0.23
C ILE A 654 -19.89 5.06 -0.73
N GLY A 655 -20.31 5.11 -1.98
CA GLY A 655 -19.89 4.18 -3.01
C GLY A 655 -19.50 4.89 -4.30
N LEU A 656 -18.56 4.30 -5.02
CA LEU A 656 -18.23 4.64 -6.39
C LEU A 656 -18.50 3.41 -7.25
N ASP A 657 -19.49 3.49 -8.13
CA ASP A 657 -19.78 2.46 -9.14
C ASP A 657 -19.27 2.94 -10.50
N THR A 658 -18.26 2.26 -11.01
CA THR A 658 -17.53 2.67 -12.21
C THR A 658 -18.05 2.02 -13.49
N ASP A 659 -18.89 0.99 -13.37
CA ASP A 659 -19.63 0.47 -14.52
C ASP A 659 -20.74 1.43 -14.93
N THR A 660 -21.37 2.09 -13.94
CA THR A 660 -22.43 3.08 -14.17
C THR A 660 -21.93 4.52 -14.14
N ASN A 661 -20.69 4.77 -13.69
CA ASN A 661 -20.15 6.10 -13.40
C ASN A 661 -21.04 6.89 -12.42
N GLU A 662 -21.45 6.23 -11.33
CA GLU A 662 -22.29 6.80 -10.29
C GLU A 662 -21.54 6.86 -8.97
N PHE A 663 -21.55 8.03 -8.35
CA PHE A 663 -21.26 8.17 -6.93
C PHE A 663 -22.56 7.96 -6.14
N ILE A 664 -22.48 7.17 -5.09
CA ILE A 664 -23.61 6.66 -4.33
C ILE A 664 -23.49 7.13 -2.89
N LEU A 665 -24.51 7.78 -2.36
CA LEU A 665 -24.65 8.07 -0.93
C LEU A 665 -25.92 7.38 -0.42
N ASN A 666 -25.77 6.46 0.53
CA ASN A 666 -26.88 5.69 1.08
C ASN A 666 -27.02 5.92 2.59
N THR A 667 -28.25 6.19 3.04
CA THR A 667 -28.60 6.49 4.44
C THR A 667 -29.55 5.45 5.03
N SER A 668 -29.51 4.20 4.55
CA SER A 668 -30.45 3.14 4.99
C SER A 668 -30.28 2.75 6.45
N TYR A 669 -29.15 3.07 7.06
CA TYR A 669 -28.90 2.81 8.47
C TYR A 669 -29.42 3.94 9.37
N ASN A 670 -29.72 5.12 8.82
CA ASN A 670 -30.17 6.27 9.60
C ASN A 670 -31.64 6.11 10.02
N THR A 671 -31.97 6.67 11.19
CA THR A 671 -33.35 6.60 11.73
C THR A 671 -34.11 7.92 11.66
N GLU A 672 -33.41 9.02 11.44
CA GLU A 672 -33.92 10.37 11.28
C GLU A 672 -33.21 11.03 10.08
N PRO A 673 -33.75 12.13 9.49
CA PRO A 673 -33.11 12.81 8.38
C PRO A 673 -31.73 13.36 8.75
N SER A 674 -30.80 13.32 7.80
CA SER A 674 -29.45 13.85 7.92
C SER A 674 -29.15 14.90 6.86
N THR A 675 -28.21 15.81 7.16
CA THR A 675 -27.78 16.88 6.22
C THR A 675 -26.32 16.69 5.84
N TYR A 676 -26.02 16.88 4.55
CA TYR A 676 -24.71 16.68 3.96
C TYR A 676 -24.24 17.89 3.15
N GLU A 677 -22.94 18.13 3.18
CA GLU A 677 -22.22 18.81 2.11
C GLU A 677 -21.74 17.79 1.08
N ILE A 678 -21.91 18.12 -0.20
CA ILE A 678 -21.49 17.28 -1.31
C ILE A 678 -20.82 18.17 -2.36
N TYR A 679 -19.57 17.84 -2.70
CA TYR A 679 -18.82 18.48 -3.78
C TYR A 679 -18.28 17.45 -4.75
N VAL A 680 -18.29 17.80 -6.04
CA VAL A 680 -17.73 17.01 -7.13
C VAL A 680 -16.79 17.91 -7.93
N LEU A 681 -15.51 17.60 -7.92
CA LEU A 681 -14.49 18.15 -8.78
C LEU A 681 -14.43 17.35 -10.08
N GLN A 682 -14.35 18.07 -11.20
CA GLN A 682 -14.00 17.53 -12.50
C GLN A 682 -12.73 18.23 -13.00
N ILE A 683 -11.78 17.45 -13.51
CA ILE A 683 -10.52 17.94 -14.10
C ILE A 683 -10.44 17.45 -15.55
N ASP A 684 -10.43 18.38 -16.50
CA ASP A 684 -10.35 18.07 -17.93
C ASP A 684 -9.35 19.00 -18.67
N ASP A 685 -9.26 18.85 -20.00
CA ASP A 685 -8.41 19.70 -20.86
C ASP A 685 -8.76 21.21 -20.79
N GLU A 686 -9.96 21.57 -20.30
CA GLU A 686 -10.41 22.96 -20.12
C GLU A 686 -10.06 23.51 -18.72
N GLY A 687 -9.76 22.64 -17.75
CA GLY A 687 -9.32 22.98 -16.40
C GLY A 687 -10.13 22.27 -15.32
N GLU A 688 -10.22 22.89 -14.14
CA GLU A 688 -10.99 22.40 -13.00
C GLU A 688 -12.39 23.02 -12.96
N ARG A 689 -13.39 22.23 -12.60
CA ARG A 689 -14.75 22.68 -12.29
C ARG A 689 -15.26 21.97 -11.03
N VAL A 690 -15.89 22.72 -10.14
CA VAL A 690 -16.45 22.20 -8.88
C VAL A 690 -17.97 22.38 -8.89
N PHE A 691 -18.70 21.31 -8.59
CA PHE A 691 -20.15 21.30 -8.45
C PHE A 691 -20.51 20.90 -7.02
N GLY A 692 -21.38 21.64 -6.33
CA GLY A 692 -21.74 21.22 -4.98
C GLY A 692 -22.75 22.05 -4.23
N ALA A 693 -23.13 21.55 -3.06
CA ALA A 693 -24.06 22.19 -2.14
C ALA A 693 -23.81 21.72 -0.70
N SER A 694 -24.05 22.61 0.27
CA SER A 694 -23.80 22.38 1.71
C SER A 694 -25.04 21.97 2.53
N ASP A 695 -26.22 21.93 1.93
CA ASP A 695 -27.50 21.72 2.63
C ASP A 695 -28.32 20.58 1.97
N VAL A 696 -27.65 19.47 1.59
CA VAL A 696 -28.32 18.32 0.96
C VAL A 696 -28.95 17.46 2.05
N VAL A 697 -30.29 17.46 2.13
CA VAL A 697 -31.03 16.70 3.14
C VAL A 697 -31.39 15.32 2.59
N MET A 698 -31.00 14.27 3.31
CA MET A 698 -31.33 12.87 3.03
C MET A 698 -32.33 12.35 4.07
N GLU A 699 -33.38 11.68 3.62
CA GLU A 699 -34.29 10.95 4.51
C GLU A 699 -33.70 9.57 4.86
N PRO A 700 -34.21 8.87 5.90
CA PRO A 700 -33.92 7.46 6.13
C PRO A 700 -34.31 6.56 4.94
N ASP A 701 -33.63 5.42 4.78
CA ASP A 701 -33.89 4.46 3.69
C ASP A 701 -33.83 5.12 2.30
N ASN A 702 -32.84 5.99 2.07
CA ASN A 702 -32.69 6.76 0.84
C ASN A 702 -31.32 6.46 0.20
N THR A 703 -31.29 6.38 -1.13
CA THR A 703 -30.04 6.42 -1.90
C THR A 703 -30.01 7.62 -2.84
N ALA A 704 -28.90 8.34 -2.85
CA ALA A 704 -28.61 9.38 -3.84
C ALA A 704 -27.61 8.83 -4.85
N TYR A 705 -27.94 8.94 -6.14
CA TYR A 705 -27.08 8.58 -7.26
C TYR A 705 -26.63 9.85 -7.97
N ILE A 706 -25.32 10.03 -8.09
CA ILE A 706 -24.70 11.16 -8.77
C ILE A 706 -23.94 10.62 -9.99
N PRO A 707 -24.54 10.64 -11.19
CA PRO A 707 -23.86 10.23 -12.42
C PRO A 707 -22.82 11.30 -12.80
N PHE A 708 -21.60 11.18 -12.27
CA PHE A 708 -20.59 12.25 -12.30
C PHE A 708 -20.03 12.55 -13.70
N THR A 709 -20.36 11.74 -14.70
CA THR A 709 -20.05 11.98 -16.12
C THR A 709 -21.22 12.59 -16.91
N GLU A 710 -22.44 12.67 -16.33
CA GLU A 710 -23.64 13.18 -16.99
C GLU A 710 -23.97 14.62 -16.60
N PHE A 711 -23.51 15.57 -17.42
CA PHE A 711 -23.77 17.00 -17.24
C PHE A 711 -25.03 17.48 -17.99
N ASP A 712 -25.65 18.57 -17.50
CA ASP A 712 -26.76 19.20 -18.21
C ASP A 712 -26.35 19.78 -19.59
N GLU A 713 -27.32 20.20 -20.43
CA GLU A 713 -27.04 20.65 -21.82
C GLU A 713 -26.03 21.81 -21.91
N ASP A 714 -25.87 22.60 -20.84
CA ASP A 714 -24.96 23.75 -20.76
C ASP A 714 -23.76 23.49 -19.82
N ALA A 715 -23.65 22.29 -19.25
CA ALA A 715 -22.73 21.88 -18.17
C ALA A 715 -22.70 22.83 -16.96
N ALA A 716 -23.86 23.39 -16.60
CA ALA A 716 -24.02 24.37 -15.52
C ALA A 716 -24.34 23.76 -14.15
N ALA A 717 -24.74 22.48 -14.13
CA ALA A 717 -25.03 21.73 -12.92
C ALA A 717 -24.85 20.23 -13.14
N LEU A 718 -24.61 19.51 -12.04
CA LEU A 718 -24.56 18.05 -11.98
C LEU A 718 -25.86 17.50 -11.37
N ARG A 719 -26.41 16.44 -11.96
CA ARG A 719 -27.67 15.83 -11.51
C ARG A 719 -27.43 14.95 -10.28
N VAL A 720 -28.38 14.97 -9.35
CA VAL A 720 -28.48 14.01 -8.23
C VAL A 720 -29.87 13.38 -8.29
N ASP A 721 -29.92 12.06 -8.40
CA ASP A 721 -31.15 11.28 -8.48
C ASP A 721 -31.39 10.58 -7.13
N PHE A 722 -32.50 10.90 -6.45
CA PHE A 722 -32.87 10.27 -5.19
C PHE A 722 -33.86 9.12 -5.42
N ASP A 723 -33.53 7.95 -4.89
CA ASP A 723 -34.40 6.78 -4.73
C ASP A 723 -34.86 6.71 -3.27
N TYR A 724 -36.13 6.94 -3.01
CA TYR A 724 -36.70 6.87 -1.68
C TYR A 724 -37.21 5.45 -1.40
N GLU A 725 -37.01 4.96 -0.18
CA GLU A 725 -37.33 3.58 0.21
C GLU A 725 -36.48 2.50 -0.51
N ASN A 726 -35.48 2.90 -1.30
CA ASN A 726 -34.58 2.04 -2.08
C ASN A 726 -35.32 1.01 -2.94
N ASP A 727 -36.35 1.45 -3.67
CA ASP A 727 -37.22 0.57 -4.44
C ASP A 727 -36.78 0.40 -5.91
N GLY A 728 -35.74 1.12 -6.31
CA GLY A 728 -35.14 1.13 -7.64
C GLY A 728 -35.84 2.08 -8.62
N GLU A 729 -36.83 2.86 -8.20
CA GLU A 729 -37.43 3.95 -8.98
C GLU A 729 -36.94 5.32 -8.48
N ILE A 730 -36.41 6.16 -9.37
CA ILE A 730 -36.02 7.54 -9.01
C ILE A 730 -37.28 8.38 -8.70
N ASP A 731 -37.34 8.90 -7.48
CA ASP A 731 -38.46 9.69 -6.95
C ASP A 731 -38.28 11.20 -7.15
N GLU A 732 -37.09 11.70 -6.84
CA GLU A 732 -36.74 13.11 -6.88
C GLU A 732 -35.41 13.34 -7.61
N MET A 733 -35.30 14.49 -8.26
CA MET A 733 -34.08 14.94 -8.89
C MET A 733 -33.70 16.31 -8.34
N PHE A 734 -32.42 16.46 -7.99
CA PHE A 734 -31.77 17.64 -7.48
C PHE A 734 -30.58 18.00 -8.38
N GLU A 735 -30.12 19.25 -8.30
CA GLU A 735 -29.03 19.76 -9.14
C GLU A 735 -27.96 20.40 -8.24
N LEU A 736 -26.72 19.94 -8.34
CA LEU A 736 -25.54 20.57 -7.74
C LEU A 736 -25.06 21.67 -8.69
N PRO A 737 -25.13 22.96 -8.31
CA PRO A 737 -24.68 24.06 -9.16
C PRO A 737 -23.15 24.08 -9.30
N ASP A 738 -22.67 24.64 -10.41
CA ASP A 738 -21.25 25.04 -10.55
C ASP A 738 -20.90 26.13 -9.53
N VAL A 739 -19.94 25.82 -8.67
CA VAL A 739 -19.40 26.65 -7.58
C VAL A 739 -17.89 26.86 -7.71
N THR A 740 -17.32 26.66 -8.89
CA THR A 740 -15.87 26.76 -9.16
C THR A 740 -15.24 28.09 -8.72
N ASP A 741 -15.97 29.20 -8.83
CA ASP A 741 -15.48 30.52 -8.41
C ASP A 741 -15.65 30.78 -6.89
N GLU A 742 -16.29 29.87 -6.16
CA GLU A 742 -16.65 30.01 -4.75
C GLU A 742 -15.83 29.08 -3.83
N ILE A 743 -15.36 27.94 -4.34
CA ILE A 743 -14.70 26.87 -3.56
C ILE A 743 -13.42 26.44 -4.27
N ASP A 744 -12.34 26.34 -3.50
CA ASP A 744 -11.10 25.70 -3.92
C ASP A 744 -11.06 24.28 -3.31
N PHE A 745 -11.29 23.24 -4.12
CA PHE A 745 -11.59 21.89 -3.64
C PHE A 745 -10.51 21.35 -2.67
N TYR A 746 -9.23 21.62 -2.94
CA TYR A 746 -8.09 21.15 -2.15
C TYR A 746 -7.56 22.18 -1.14
N ALA A 747 -8.26 23.30 -0.91
CA ALA A 747 -7.82 24.28 0.07
C ALA A 747 -8.17 23.86 1.51
N GLU A 748 -7.16 23.83 2.39
CA GLU A 748 -7.30 23.58 3.83
C GLU A 748 -8.31 24.53 4.53
N GLU A 749 -8.58 25.73 3.97
CA GLU A 749 -9.49 26.73 4.58
C GLU A 749 -11.00 26.41 4.40
N ASN A 750 -11.38 25.39 3.63
CA ASN A 750 -12.78 24.96 3.58
C ASN A 750 -13.21 24.17 4.82
N ALA A 751 -12.25 23.66 5.60
CA ALA A 751 -12.46 23.09 6.92
C ALA A 751 -12.65 24.21 7.97
N GLY A 752 -13.85 24.80 7.98
CA GLY A 752 -14.48 25.42 9.15
C GLY A 752 -13.64 26.29 10.09
N ASP A 753 -13.12 27.44 9.64
CA ASP A 753 -12.69 28.50 10.58
C ASP A 753 -13.07 29.95 10.16
N GLU A 754 -14.17 30.13 9.43
CA GLU A 754 -14.86 31.42 9.36
C GLU A 754 -16.01 31.52 10.40
N GLN A 755 -15.69 31.70 11.69
CA GLN A 755 -16.42 32.60 12.63
C GLN A 755 -16.02 32.45 14.12
N LEU A 756 -14.85 32.91 14.57
CA LEU A 756 -14.67 33.34 15.98
C LEU A 756 -13.66 34.51 16.15
N GLU A 757 -13.66 35.51 15.26
CA GLU A 757 -12.94 36.79 15.47
C GLU A 757 -13.88 38.01 15.57
N GLU A 758 -15.00 37.94 16.30
CA GLU A 758 -15.69 39.15 16.80
C GLU A 758 -16.45 38.89 18.12
N ASP A 759 -15.79 39.00 19.28
CA ASP A 759 -16.23 39.83 20.42
C ASP A 759 -15.36 39.57 21.68
N ASP A 760 -14.11 40.05 21.69
CA ASP A 760 -13.36 40.18 22.95
C ASP A 760 -13.05 41.65 23.24
N SER A 761 -14.13 42.42 23.42
CA SER A 761 -14.03 43.79 23.91
C SER A 761 -15.20 44.23 24.79
N ASN A 762 -15.62 43.42 25.78
CA ASN A 762 -16.34 43.95 26.95
C ASN A 762 -16.44 42.93 28.11
N ILE A 763 -15.38 42.85 28.93
CA ILE A 763 -15.56 42.49 30.34
C ILE A 763 -15.07 43.67 31.18
N GLU A 764 -16.02 44.55 31.50
CA GLU A 764 -15.87 45.52 32.59
C GLU A 764 -15.67 44.77 33.91
N GLU A 765 -14.63 45.17 34.64
CA GLU A 765 -14.47 44.91 36.07
C GLU A 765 -15.77 45.31 36.82
N ASP A 766 -16.43 44.37 37.51
CA ASP A 766 -17.28 44.72 38.65
C ASP A 766 -16.93 43.89 39.89
N ASP A 767 -16.62 44.64 40.93
CA ASP A 767 -16.17 44.23 42.25
C ASP A 767 -17.31 43.55 43.05
N GLY A 768 -17.05 42.32 43.49
CA GLY A 768 -17.21 41.92 44.89
C GLY A 768 -18.57 41.42 45.38
N LYS A 769 -18.58 40.20 45.93
CA LYS A 769 -18.67 39.93 47.39
C LYS A 769 -18.69 38.45 47.74
#